data_AF-A0A423TE04-F1
#
_entry.id   AF-A0A423TE04-F1
#
_cell.length_a   1.000
_cell.length_b   1.000
_cell.length_c   1.000
_cell.angle_alpha   90.00
_cell.angle_beta   90.00
_cell.angle_gamma   90.00
#
_symmetry.space_group_name_H-M   'P 1'
#
loop_
_entity.id
_entity.type
_entity.pdbx_description
1 polymer ?
#
loop_
_entity_poly.entity_id
_entity_poly.type
_entity_poly.pdbx_seq_one_letter_code
_entity_poly.pdbx_strand_id
1 'polypeptide(L)'
;MASAHASPCRGLFVAVLLASVFTCGTDAKDTRAATYAARICVGPDVDCDNLRRTSLGVLSCTQARDRLDCLKKMRDGEAEFGYFEAEDVNLAALSFSGRFEAVVKLCNSSGERSEARVHAGSQRFEPQPEEPLPPGVQSPEVLPPPSTAPYPATKDMLLDVQSHIEMLAKKWTSACIPGMWSQDPTTDRQLKRLYSHLCSACPGQNCDGADTYAGSGALTCLFDRVADAAVVSDVDFRRARDVNPQVKDLYHFCRVGNGSVQPLGPTTVDDREPCDWGQRPPSVLLTPPCQKDSCQTLRDQWISGIIGHSESVAEILGLPASTKFEAMDTALSPARMIKNAGYKLDHSLIKNPVRFCVTNEAELAKCRDLQMAAQAYGVGANVGVDCVLDTNESHCYPDIYLGRADVIALDGGDVYQVRQDYGFDRLLSEVYNSGSDSTTSSYYAVAVVRAESNITYFSQLRGRKSCHTGIGKTSGWKMPVAMLLKERLIDPRHCNYINAVAEFFTGGSCAPGAKSSKYNPNGNYVESLCRLCRGGTDTHCVRGTSEPFYSYSGAFRCLVQGGGDVAFVKHTTVPDHTDGHSTASWTVGLRSDQFKLLCSTGDRAAVTEYKTCNLAMVPAHEVVVSGRMREPRKAQVRDVLLSVSKAFGSDAPGSKTFSLFGKYQGKPDLLFKDSAVGLKALTEDTTEERRNKEDYFKKLDELHSCEIRVCALEDEMEDCEAMVADMWAEGYRFVCASARDRLDCMRRVKLGQVDMSPLTGRYLGLDNFRVFAVMRDPAFAADEFRYKAVTVVRRSRVAKISDLRGTKSCHTGYGRTTGWRIPVALLKREGVISPPCDPTSLP
;
A
#
# COMPACT_ATOMS: atom_id res chain seq x y z
N MET A 1 34.80 8.05 67.84
CA MET A 1 34.08 7.95 69.13
C MET A 1 33.52 9.32 69.48
N ALA A 2 32.22 9.51 69.28
CA ALA A 2 31.38 10.65 69.69
C ALA A 2 29.95 10.23 69.26
N SER A 3 28.96 9.97 70.13
CA SER A 3 28.16 10.87 71.00
C SER A 3 27.53 12.03 70.21
N ALA A 4 26.26 12.42 70.33
CA ALA A 4 25.06 11.95 71.02
C ALA A 4 23.88 12.85 70.55
N HIS A 5 22.65 12.39 70.83
CA HIS A 5 21.42 13.16 71.09
C HIS A 5 20.53 13.81 69.99
N ALA A 6 19.25 13.40 70.10
CA ALA A 6 17.99 14.16 70.08
C ALA A 6 17.22 14.41 68.75
N SER A 7 15.92 14.04 68.81
CA SER A 7 14.78 14.22 67.90
C SER A 7 14.40 15.70 67.62
N PRO A 8 13.27 16.06 66.94
CA PRO A 8 12.41 15.39 65.94
C PRO A 8 12.01 16.30 64.73
N CYS A 9 11.16 15.74 63.85
CA CYS A 9 10.10 16.37 63.02
C CYS A 9 10.32 16.71 61.52
N ARG A 10 9.41 16.08 60.75
CA ARG A 10 8.61 16.57 59.60
C ARG A 10 9.26 16.70 58.22
N GLY A 11 8.61 16.05 57.24
CA GLY A 11 8.63 16.47 55.85
C GLY A 11 8.30 15.35 54.87
N LEU A 12 7.01 15.14 54.61
CA LEU A 12 6.39 14.65 53.37
C LEU A 12 7.31 13.98 52.33
N PHE A 13 7.05 12.72 51.97
CA PHE A 13 6.93 12.33 50.56
C PHE A 13 6.07 11.08 50.42
N VAL A 14 5.19 11.17 49.43
CA VAL A 14 4.07 10.28 49.09
C VAL A 14 4.57 9.08 48.29
N ALA A 15 4.20 7.88 48.72
CA ALA A 15 4.08 6.70 47.85
C ALA A 15 3.21 5.65 48.54
N VAL A 16 1.94 5.54 48.15
CA VAL A 16 1.12 4.38 48.53
C VAL A 16 0.25 3.95 47.35
N LEU A 17 0.57 2.75 46.87
CA LEU A 17 -0.31 1.84 46.15
C LEU A 17 -1.62 1.65 46.90
N LEU A 18 -2.76 1.88 46.24
CA LEU A 18 -4.04 1.35 46.72
C LEU A 18 -4.80 0.70 45.57
N ALA A 19 -4.82 -0.64 45.63
CA ALA A 19 -5.88 -1.46 45.08
C ALA A 19 -7.17 -1.12 45.82
N SER A 20 -8.16 -0.57 45.12
CA SER A 20 -9.50 -0.36 45.66
C SER A 20 -10.37 -1.57 45.38
N VAL A 21 -10.52 -2.39 46.43
CA VAL A 21 -11.63 -3.30 46.65
C VAL A 21 -12.92 -2.48 46.66
N PHE A 22 -13.82 -2.72 45.70
CA PHE A 22 -15.17 -2.16 45.75
C PHE A 22 -15.97 -2.89 46.83
N THR A 23 -16.26 -2.18 47.92
CA THR A 23 -17.20 -2.60 48.95
C THR A 23 -18.62 -2.57 48.42
N CYS A 24 -19.32 -3.70 48.57
CA CYS A 24 -20.75 -3.86 48.37
C CYS A 24 -21.50 -3.02 49.42
N GLY A 25 -22.13 -1.93 48.98
CA GLY A 25 -23.10 -1.16 49.77
C GLY A 25 -24.50 -1.54 49.31
N THR A 26 -25.26 -2.18 50.20
CA THR A 26 -26.70 -2.40 50.05
C THR A 26 -27.41 -1.26 50.77
N ASP A 27 -28.15 -0.42 50.06
CA ASP A 27 -29.34 0.23 50.63
C ASP A 27 -30.26 0.85 49.57
N ALA A 28 -31.55 0.64 49.82
CA ALA A 28 -32.74 1.36 49.36
C ALA A 28 -33.04 1.49 47.85
N LYS A 29 -34.11 0.79 47.47
CA LYS A 29 -34.96 0.97 46.30
C LYS A 29 -35.07 2.43 45.82
N ASP A 30 -34.39 2.73 44.73
CA ASP A 30 -34.81 3.76 43.77
C ASP A 30 -34.87 3.11 42.39
N THR A 31 -36.08 2.66 42.00
CA THR A 31 -36.36 2.16 40.66
C THR A 31 -36.44 3.33 39.68
N ARG A 32 -35.29 3.92 39.38
CA ARG A 32 -35.03 4.56 38.09
C ARG A 32 -33.93 3.75 37.43
N ALA A 33 -34.34 2.85 36.53
CA ALA A 33 -33.41 2.28 35.57
C ALA A 33 -32.71 3.45 34.87
N ALA A 34 -31.42 3.64 35.10
CA ALA A 34 -30.63 4.55 34.32
C ALA A 34 -30.65 4.01 32.88
N THR A 35 -31.52 4.57 32.03
CA THR A 35 -31.58 4.29 30.61
C THR A 35 -30.27 4.74 29.99
N TYR A 36 -29.34 3.81 29.79
CA TYR A 36 -28.14 4.06 29.01
C TYR A 36 -28.55 4.34 27.58
N ALA A 37 -28.16 5.51 27.06
CA ALA A 37 -28.39 5.88 25.67
C ALA A 37 -27.70 4.87 24.74
N ALA A 38 -28.35 4.51 23.63
CA ALA A 38 -27.70 3.67 22.61
C ALA A 38 -26.59 4.48 21.93
N ARG A 39 -25.36 3.96 21.85
CA ARG A 39 -24.29 4.60 21.08
C ARG A 39 -24.27 4.03 19.68
N ILE A 40 -24.64 4.87 18.73
CA ILE A 40 -24.53 4.59 17.30
C ILE A 40 -23.15 5.02 16.84
N CYS A 41 -22.46 4.16 16.13
CA CYS A 41 -21.17 4.48 15.55
C CYS A 41 -21.36 5.20 14.20
N VAL A 42 -20.70 6.35 14.05
CA VAL A 42 -20.91 7.31 12.96
C VAL A 42 -19.58 7.80 12.39
N GLY A 43 -19.61 8.39 11.18
CA GLY A 43 -18.42 8.98 10.55
C GLY A 43 -17.86 10.20 11.30
N PRO A 44 -16.68 10.69 10.90
CA PRO A 44 -15.97 11.77 11.61
C PRO A 44 -16.65 13.14 11.49
N ASP A 45 -17.40 13.38 10.42
CA ASP A 45 -18.05 14.68 10.13
C ASP A 45 -19.43 14.84 10.79
N VAL A 46 -19.83 13.90 11.64
CA VAL A 46 -21.16 13.82 12.23
C VAL A 46 -21.20 14.52 13.59
N ASP A 47 -22.17 15.42 13.77
CA ASP A 47 -22.43 16.13 15.04
C ASP A 47 -23.23 15.25 16.01
N CYS A 48 -22.52 14.63 16.96
CA CYS A 48 -23.12 13.77 17.99
C CYS A 48 -23.97 14.52 19.03
N ASP A 49 -23.71 15.82 19.25
CA ASP A 49 -24.50 16.61 20.19
C ASP A 49 -25.87 16.94 19.61
N ASN A 50 -25.96 17.06 18.27
CA ASN A 50 -27.25 17.16 17.61
C ASN A 50 -28.09 15.90 17.81
N LEU A 51 -27.52 14.70 17.59
CA LEU A 51 -28.22 13.42 17.79
C LEU A 51 -28.79 13.30 19.21
N ARG A 52 -27.97 13.66 20.20
CA ARG A 52 -28.34 13.54 21.61
C ARG A 52 -29.47 14.49 21.97
N ARG A 53 -29.50 15.69 21.39
CA ARG A 53 -30.58 16.66 21.60
C ARG A 53 -31.88 16.24 20.93
N THR A 54 -31.83 15.84 19.66
CA THR A 54 -33.03 15.47 18.89
C THR A 54 -33.66 14.17 19.37
N SER A 55 -32.85 13.23 19.88
CA SER A 55 -33.34 11.98 20.48
C SER A 55 -33.69 12.09 21.98
N LEU A 56 -33.69 13.30 22.55
CA LEU A 56 -33.93 13.52 23.99
C LEU A 56 -33.02 12.68 24.92
N GLY A 57 -31.80 12.41 24.48
CA GLY A 57 -30.81 11.61 25.21
C GLY A 57 -31.01 10.10 25.12
N VAL A 58 -31.95 9.60 24.31
CA VAL A 58 -32.14 8.16 24.05
C VAL A 58 -31.01 7.60 23.18
N LEU A 59 -30.49 8.41 22.27
CA LEU A 59 -29.38 8.06 21.39
C LEU A 59 -28.17 8.96 21.65
N SER A 60 -27.00 8.39 21.43
CA SER A 60 -25.71 9.08 21.41
C SER A 60 -24.88 8.49 20.28
N CYS A 61 -23.74 9.08 19.97
CA CYS A 61 -22.85 8.47 18.99
C CYS A 61 -21.38 8.47 19.35
N THR A 62 -20.69 7.54 18.71
CA THR A 62 -19.24 7.36 18.78
C THR A 62 -18.67 7.59 17.39
N GLN A 63 -17.74 8.53 17.27
CA GLN A 63 -17.08 8.80 15.99
C GLN A 63 -16.12 7.67 15.63
N ALA A 64 -16.17 7.23 14.39
CA ALA A 64 -15.25 6.28 13.77
C ALA A 64 -14.69 6.88 12.47
N ARG A 65 -13.51 6.43 12.06
CA ARG A 65 -12.89 6.89 10.80
C ARG A 65 -13.68 6.44 9.58
N ASP A 66 -14.01 5.16 9.55
CA ASP A 66 -14.71 4.46 8.48
C ASP A 66 -15.50 3.28 9.08
N ARG A 67 -16.30 2.57 8.27
CA ARG A 67 -17.14 1.47 8.76
C ARG A 67 -16.32 0.28 9.26
N LEU A 68 -15.09 0.05 8.77
CA LEU A 68 -14.20 -0.96 9.33
C LEU A 68 -13.73 -0.59 10.74
N ASP A 69 -13.35 0.68 10.97
CA ASP A 69 -13.06 1.20 12.32
C ASP A 69 -14.29 1.08 13.22
N CYS A 70 -15.48 1.32 12.66
CA CYS A 70 -16.75 1.17 13.36
C CYS A 70 -17.00 -0.28 13.86
N LEU A 71 -16.77 -1.29 13.01
CA LEU A 71 -16.86 -2.70 13.41
C LEU A 71 -15.89 -3.02 14.54
N LYS A 72 -14.66 -2.49 14.50
CA LYS A 72 -13.68 -2.69 15.59
C LYS A 72 -14.13 -2.05 16.89
N LYS A 73 -14.63 -0.81 16.86
CA LYS A 73 -15.16 -0.11 18.03
C LYS A 73 -16.36 -0.84 18.64
N MET A 74 -17.25 -1.37 17.82
CA MET A 74 -18.37 -2.19 18.30
C MET A 74 -17.88 -3.50 18.92
N ARG A 75 -16.90 -4.17 18.30
CA ARG A 75 -16.27 -5.38 18.86
C ARG A 75 -15.66 -5.10 20.24
N ASP A 76 -15.08 -3.91 20.41
CA ASP A 76 -14.38 -3.50 21.63
C ASP A 76 -15.31 -2.85 22.68
N GLY A 77 -16.63 -2.77 22.39
CA GLY A 77 -17.66 -2.30 23.32
C GLY A 77 -17.78 -0.77 23.43
N GLU A 78 -17.20 -0.03 22.47
CA GLU A 78 -17.30 1.43 22.39
C GLU A 78 -18.62 1.92 21.76
N ALA A 79 -19.28 1.06 20.98
CA ALA A 79 -20.57 1.36 20.35
C ALA A 79 -21.48 0.12 20.31
N GLU A 80 -22.79 0.34 20.39
CA GLU A 80 -23.80 -0.72 20.36
C GLU A 80 -24.29 -1.01 18.94
N PHE A 81 -24.43 0.02 18.11
CA PHE A 81 -24.95 -0.10 16.74
C PHE A 81 -24.01 0.55 15.74
N GLY A 82 -23.98 0.02 14.52
CA GLY A 82 -23.35 0.67 13.38
C GLY A 82 -24.15 0.42 12.11
N TYR A 83 -24.10 1.39 11.20
CA TYR A 83 -24.71 1.26 9.88
C TYR A 83 -23.75 0.60 8.90
N PHE A 84 -24.23 -0.46 8.26
CA PHE A 84 -23.45 -1.28 7.36
C PHE A 84 -24.23 -1.52 6.08
N GLU A 85 -23.59 -1.20 4.97
CA GLU A 85 -24.07 -1.62 3.68
C GLU A 85 -23.70 -3.08 3.48
N ALA A 86 -24.20 -3.63 2.38
CA ALA A 86 -23.95 -4.99 2.04
C ALA A 86 -22.44 -5.30 2.17
N GLU A 87 -21.52 -4.51 1.59
CA GLU A 87 -20.10 -4.92 1.46
C GLU A 87 -19.44 -5.03 2.84
N ASP A 88 -19.90 -4.18 3.75
CA ASP A 88 -19.53 -4.20 5.15
C ASP A 88 -20.06 -5.45 5.87
N VAL A 89 -21.26 -5.94 5.52
CA VAL A 89 -21.81 -7.20 6.03
C VAL A 89 -20.93 -8.38 5.60
N ASN A 90 -20.42 -8.36 4.36
CA ASN A 90 -19.49 -9.39 3.90
C ASN A 90 -18.15 -9.32 4.65
N LEU A 91 -17.61 -8.12 4.83
CA LEU A 91 -16.43 -7.87 5.68
C LEU A 91 -16.63 -8.38 7.10
N ALA A 92 -17.77 -8.08 7.73
CA ALA A 92 -18.13 -8.56 9.06
C ALA A 92 -18.22 -10.09 9.11
N ALA A 93 -18.79 -10.73 8.08
CA ALA A 93 -18.89 -12.17 8.00
C ALA A 93 -17.51 -12.87 7.89
N LEU A 94 -16.61 -12.33 7.07
CA LEU A 94 -15.29 -12.89 6.80
C LEU A 94 -14.30 -12.67 7.94
N SER A 95 -14.24 -11.45 8.49
CA SER A 95 -13.17 -11.03 9.41
C SER A 95 -13.59 -10.99 10.88
N PHE A 96 -14.90 -11.02 11.18
CA PHE A 96 -15.43 -10.88 12.55
C PHE A 96 -16.36 -12.03 12.95
N SER A 97 -16.27 -13.19 12.29
CA SER A 97 -17.08 -14.41 12.43
C SER A 97 -17.91 -14.54 13.73
N GLY A 98 -19.22 -14.25 13.64
CA GLY A 98 -20.18 -14.46 14.72
C GLY A 98 -20.18 -13.41 15.84
N ARG A 99 -19.42 -12.32 15.70
CA ARG A 99 -19.37 -11.23 16.69
C ARG A 99 -20.48 -10.20 16.53
N PHE A 100 -21.31 -10.31 15.49
CA PHE A 100 -22.38 -9.36 15.20
C PHE A 100 -23.64 -10.09 14.71
N GLU A 101 -24.77 -9.43 14.91
CA GLU A 101 -26.09 -9.80 14.40
C GLU A 101 -26.77 -8.57 13.80
N ALA A 102 -27.46 -8.75 12.68
CA ALA A 102 -28.36 -7.75 12.12
C ALA A 102 -29.70 -7.81 12.82
N VAL A 103 -30.18 -6.64 13.25
CA VAL A 103 -31.43 -6.51 14.02
C VAL A 103 -32.38 -5.45 13.48
N VAL A 104 -31.87 -4.52 12.66
CA VAL A 104 -32.68 -3.52 11.94
C VAL A 104 -32.28 -3.57 10.47
N LYS A 105 -33.26 -3.69 9.57
CA LYS A 105 -33.08 -3.55 8.13
C LYS A 105 -33.51 -2.16 7.69
N LEU A 106 -32.86 -1.63 6.66
CA LEU A 106 -33.20 -0.34 6.09
C LEU A 106 -33.89 -0.54 4.73
N CYS A 107 -35.05 0.09 4.56
CA CYS A 107 -35.83 0.05 3.33
C CYS A 107 -35.86 1.45 2.73
N ASN A 108 -35.36 1.59 1.50
CA ASN A 108 -35.42 2.85 0.75
C ASN A 108 -36.37 2.68 -0.45
N SER A 109 -37.05 3.75 -0.85
CA SER A 109 -38.01 3.72 -1.98
C SER A 109 -37.36 3.44 -3.34
N SER A 110 -36.03 3.37 -3.41
CA SER A 110 -35.23 3.07 -4.60
C SER A 110 -34.53 1.71 -4.49
N GLY A 111 -35.31 0.63 -4.56
CA GLY A 111 -34.97 -0.70 -5.08
C GLY A 111 -33.74 -1.46 -4.53
N GLU A 112 -33.99 -2.60 -3.91
CA GLU A 112 -33.03 -3.71 -3.82
C GLU A 112 -32.58 -4.09 -5.25
N ARG A 113 -31.27 -4.18 -5.49
CA ARG A 113 -30.71 -4.63 -6.78
C ARG A 113 -30.43 -6.13 -6.69
N SER A 114 -31.23 -6.94 -7.36
CA SER A 114 -30.89 -8.31 -7.76
C SER A 114 -30.53 -8.36 -9.23
N GLU A 115 -29.79 -9.39 -9.65
CA GLU A 115 -29.46 -9.61 -11.06
C GLU A 115 -30.32 -10.72 -11.65
N ALA A 116 -30.99 -10.42 -12.76
CA ALA A 116 -31.85 -11.32 -13.50
C ALA A 116 -31.24 -11.64 -14.87
N ARG A 117 -31.29 -12.92 -15.26
CA ARG A 117 -30.87 -13.37 -16.59
C ARG A 117 -32.09 -13.58 -17.47
N VAL A 118 -32.12 -12.85 -18.58
CA VAL A 118 -33.28 -12.78 -19.46
C VAL A 118 -32.91 -13.32 -20.85
N HIS A 119 -33.82 -14.10 -21.45
CA HIS A 119 -33.63 -14.75 -22.74
C HIS A 119 -34.75 -14.40 -23.72
N ALA A 120 -34.44 -14.38 -25.01
CA ALA A 120 -35.40 -14.14 -26.08
C ALA A 120 -36.14 -15.45 -26.48
N GLY A 121 -37.46 -15.45 -26.36
CA GLY A 121 -38.29 -16.61 -26.70
C GLY A 121 -38.41 -16.80 -28.22
N SER A 122 -37.54 -17.60 -28.84
CA SER A 122 -37.81 -18.14 -30.19
C SER A 122 -37.21 -19.50 -30.53
N GLN A 123 -36.42 -20.13 -29.65
CA GLN A 123 -35.98 -21.51 -29.86
C GLN A 123 -36.16 -22.33 -28.58
N ARG A 124 -36.98 -23.39 -28.67
CA ARG A 124 -36.87 -24.50 -27.73
C ARG A 124 -35.45 -25.02 -27.82
N PHE A 125 -34.69 -24.88 -26.75
CA PHE A 125 -33.40 -25.55 -26.60
C PHE A 125 -33.70 -27.05 -26.42
N GLU A 126 -33.92 -27.77 -27.53
CA GLU A 126 -33.85 -29.23 -27.53
C GLU A 126 -32.37 -29.61 -27.42
N PRO A 127 -31.96 -30.31 -26.35
CA PRO A 127 -30.59 -30.80 -26.27
C PRO A 127 -30.36 -31.79 -27.42
N GLN A 128 -29.42 -31.50 -28.32
CA GLN A 128 -29.03 -32.46 -29.34
C GLN A 128 -28.45 -33.73 -28.69
N PRO A 129 -28.81 -34.93 -29.18
CA PRO A 129 -28.30 -36.18 -28.65
C PRO A 129 -27.02 -36.55 -29.38
N GLU A 130 -25.85 -36.31 -28.77
CA GLU A 130 -24.65 -37.10 -29.09
C GLU A 130 -23.70 -37.19 -27.87
N GLU A 131 -23.48 -38.44 -27.46
CA GLU A 131 -22.63 -39.00 -26.42
C GLU A 131 -23.01 -38.89 -24.91
N PRO A 132 -22.98 -40.02 -24.17
CA PRO A 132 -23.39 -40.08 -22.77
C PRO A 132 -22.33 -39.48 -21.84
N LEU A 133 -22.68 -38.40 -21.15
CA LEU A 133 -21.91 -37.87 -20.01
C LEU A 133 -21.88 -38.91 -18.87
N PRO A 134 -20.71 -39.18 -18.24
CA PRO A 134 -20.65 -39.98 -17.04
C PRO A 134 -21.38 -39.28 -15.87
N PRO A 135 -21.94 -40.04 -14.92
CA PRO A 135 -22.74 -39.49 -13.84
C PRO A 135 -21.84 -38.71 -12.88
N GLY A 136 -21.97 -37.39 -12.87
CA GLY A 136 -21.33 -36.52 -11.88
C GLY A 136 -20.51 -35.37 -12.45
N VAL A 137 -21.13 -34.47 -13.22
CA VAL A 137 -20.57 -33.15 -13.48
C VAL A 137 -21.71 -32.13 -13.42
N GLN A 138 -21.80 -31.41 -12.31
CA GLN A 138 -22.66 -30.22 -12.19
C GLN A 138 -22.00 -29.07 -12.97
N SER A 139 -22.71 -28.51 -13.94
CA SER A 139 -22.27 -27.36 -14.73
C SER A 139 -22.06 -26.12 -13.84
N PRO A 140 -20.89 -25.45 -13.87
CA PRO A 140 -20.73 -24.10 -13.33
C PRO A 140 -20.71 -23.07 -14.48
N GLU A 141 -21.64 -22.12 -14.49
CA GLU A 141 -21.66 -20.96 -15.39
C GLU A 141 -21.37 -19.68 -14.58
N VAL A 142 -20.37 -18.93 -15.05
CA VAL A 142 -19.78 -17.71 -14.46
C VAL A 142 -20.11 -16.53 -15.36
N LEU A 143 -20.50 -15.37 -14.84
CA LEU A 143 -20.74 -14.13 -15.62
C LEU A 143 -20.15 -12.90 -14.91
N PRO A 144 -19.68 -11.86 -15.65
CA PRO A 144 -19.03 -10.66 -15.12
C PRO A 144 -20.04 -9.63 -14.54
N PRO A 145 -19.64 -8.77 -13.59
CA PRO A 145 -20.55 -7.79 -12.98
C PRO A 145 -20.68 -6.51 -13.82
N PRO A 146 -21.85 -5.83 -13.79
CA PRO A 146 -22.03 -4.50 -14.37
C PRO A 146 -21.22 -3.44 -13.60
N SER A 147 -20.51 -2.61 -14.37
CA SER A 147 -19.81 -1.31 -14.15
C SER A 147 -19.52 -0.68 -12.75
N THR A 148 -19.78 -1.30 -11.61
CA THR A 148 -19.32 -0.84 -10.28
C THR A 148 -19.12 -2.05 -9.36
N ALA A 149 -17.89 -2.53 -9.21
CA ALA A 149 -17.57 -3.72 -8.40
C ALA A 149 -17.30 -3.38 -6.91
N PRO A 150 -17.50 -4.32 -5.93
CA PRO A 150 -18.51 -5.40 -5.94
C PRO A 150 -18.99 -5.96 -4.55
N TYR A 151 -20.02 -6.83 -4.62
CA TYR A 151 -20.35 -7.93 -3.69
C TYR A 151 -19.55 -9.21 -4.03
N PRO A 152 -19.35 -10.20 -3.12
CA PRO A 152 -18.42 -11.31 -3.36
C PRO A 152 -18.88 -12.18 -4.52
N ALA A 153 -17.94 -12.30 -5.45
CA ALA A 153 -17.98 -13.17 -6.60
C ALA A 153 -18.15 -14.65 -6.16
N THR A 154 -18.90 -15.44 -6.93
CA THR A 154 -19.02 -16.89 -6.69
C THR A 154 -17.67 -17.59 -6.85
N LYS A 155 -17.52 -18.82 -6.35
CA LYS A 155 -16.28 -19.63 -6.33
C LYS A 155 -15.50 -19.65 -7.67
N ASP A 156 -16.19 -19.44 -8.79
CA ASP A 156 -15.62 -19.48 -10.14
C ASP A 156 -15.27 -18.09 -10.70
N MET A 157 -15.64 -16.99 -10.04
CA MET A 157 -15.27 -15.62 -10.44
C MET A 157 -13.94 -15.14 -9.84
N LEU A 158 -13.34 -15.91 -8.93
CA LEU A 158 -12.18 -15.51 -8.13
C LEU A 158 -10.84 -15.67 -8.84
N LEU A 159 -10.78 -15.87 -10.15
CA LEU A 159 -9.51 -15.98 -10.86
C LEU A 159 -8.83 -14.61 -11.04
N ASP A 160 -7.50 -14.59 -11.18
CA ASP A 160 -6.85 -13.35 -11.63
C ASP A 160 -7.49 -12.87 -12.94
N VAL A 161 -7.46 -11.56 -13.18
CA VAL A 161 -8.22 -10.93 -14.28
C VAL A 161 -8.00 -11.67 -15.61
N GLN A 162 -6.76 -12.04 -15.90
CA GLN A 162 -6.43 -12.77 -17.13
C GLN A 162 -7.08 -14.15 -17.16
N SER A 163 -6.92 -14.93 -16.10
CA SER A 163 -7.47 -16.29 -15.98
C SER A 163 -9.01 -16.28 -16.00
N HIS A 164 -9.64 -15.24 -15.43
CA HIS A 164 -11.08 -15.06 -15.49
C HIS A 164 -11.54 -14.81 -16.93
N ILE A 165 -10.95 -13.83 -17.62
CA ILE A 165 -11.28 -13.53 -19.02
C ILE A 165 -10.99 -14.74 -19.92
N GLU A 166 -9.91 -15.48 -19.68
CA GLU A 166 -9.59 -16.73 -20.38
C GLU A 166 -10.70 -17.78 -20.26
N MET A 167 -11.32 -17.92 -19.09
CA MET A 167 -12.44 -18.83 -18.91
C MET A 167 -13.69 -18.36 -19.65
N LEU A 168 -14.03 -17.07 -19.55
CA LEU A 168 -15.16 -16.47 -20.27
C LEU A 168 -14.97 -16.67 -21.79
N ALA A 169 -13.77 -16.39 -22.28
CA ALA A 169 -13.39 -16.54 -23.68
C ALA A 169 -13.52 -17.97 -24.22
N LYS A 170 -13.35 -19.00 -23.37
CA LYS A 170 -13.56 -20.40 -23.75
C LYS A 170 -15.03 -20.79 -23.83
N LYS A 171 -15.93 -20.04 -23.20
CA LYS A 171 -17.36 -20.38 -23.07
C LYS A 171 -18.25 -19.67 -24.08
N TRP A 172 -17.92 -18.44 -24.48
CA TRP A 172 -18.66 -17.71 -25.49
C TRP A 172 -17.90 -17.63 -26.81
N THR A 173 -18.64 -17.85 -27.90
CA THR A 173 -18.17 -17.68 -29.28
C THR A 173 -18.22 -16.21 -29.72
N SER A 174 -19.17 -15.43 -29.19
CA SER A 174 -19.31 -13.99 -29.37
C SER A 174 -20.02 -13.39 -28.16
N ALA A 175 -19.61 -12.21 -27.70
CA ALA A 175 -20.30 -11.45 -26.65
C ALA A 175 -20.09 -9.94 -26.82
N CYS A 176 -20.87 -9.16 -26.06
CA CYS A 176 -20.57 -7.75 -25.79
C CYS A 176 -20.35 -7.57 -24.28
N ILE A 177 -19.09 -7.44 -23.86
CA ILE A 177 -18.69 -7.19 -22.47
C ILE A 177 -18.02 -5.81 -22.39
N PRO A 178 -18.80 -4.71 -22.42
CA PRO A 178 -18.27 -3.36 -22.45
C PRO A 178 -17.73 -2.93 -21.09
N GLY A 179 -16.66 -2.13 -21.08
CA GLY A 179 -16.04 -1.58 -19.88
C GLY A 179 -14.56 -1.95 -19.75
N MET A 180 -13.95 -1.68 -18.59
CA MET A 180 -12.56 -2.05 -18.32
C MET A 180 -12.50 -3.47 -17.74
N TRP A 181 -11.78 -4.37 -18.41
CA TRP A 181 -11.50 -5.73 -17.95
C TRP A 181 -10.33 -5.75 -16.95
N SER A 182 -9.36 -4.84 -17.09
CA SER A 182 -8.27 -4.62 -16.13
C SER A 182 -8.20 -3.15 -15.75
N GLN A 183 -7.78 -2.84 -14.52
CA GLN A 183 -7.56 -1.43 -14.14
C GLN A 183 -6.25 -0.87 -14.72
N ASP A 184 -5.33 -1.73 -15.21
CA ASP A 184 -4.20 -1.29 -16.03
C ASP A 184 -4.63 -1.12 -17.50
N PRO A 185 -4.61 0.10 -18.06
CA PRO A 185 -5.03 0.34 -19.44
C PRO A 185 -4.21 -0.40 -20.50
N THR A 186 -2.97 -0.78 -20.18
CA THR A 186 -2.14 -1.57 -21.10
C THR A 186 -2.61 -3.02 -21.12
N THR A 187 -2.82 -3.61 -19.95
CA THR A 187 -3.35 -4.97 -19.81
C THR A 187 -4.77 -5.07 -20.36
N ASP A 188 -5.64 -4.09 -20.10
CA ASP A 188 -7.01 -4.04 -20.64
C ASP A 188 -7.01 -4.15 -22.17
N ARG A 189 -6.22 -3.30 -22.84
CA ARG A 189 -6.10 -3.32 -24.31
C ARG A 189 -5.51 -4.63 -24.82
N GLN A 190 -4.55 -5.23 -24.11
CA GLN A 190 -3.97 -6.51 -24.50
C GLN A 190 -5.01 -7.64 -24.39
N LEU A 191 -5.77 -7.71 -23.30
CA LEU A 191 -6.81 -8.71 -23.11
C LEU A 191 -7.92 -8.57 -24.15
N LYS A 192 -8.41 -7.35 -24.41
CA LYS A 192 -9.42 -7.07 -25.45
C LYS A 192 -8.96 -7.43 -26.86
N ARG A 193 -7.66 -7.28 -27.15
CA ARG A 193 -7.08 -7.72 -28.42
C ARG A 193 -6.98 -9.24 -28.51
N LEU A 194 -6.60 -9.89 -27.41
CA LEU A 194 -6.41 -11.34 -27.35
C LEU A 194 -7.74 -12.10 -27.40
N TYR A 195 -8.78 -11.54 -26.78
CA TYR A 195 -10.13 -12.11 -26.70
C TYR A 195 -11.17 -11.19 -27.34
N SER A 196 -10.87 -10.73 -28.57
CA SER A 196 -11.70 -9.75 -29.28
C SER A 196 -13.13 -10.20 -29.54
N HIS A 197 -13.38 -11.51 -29.58
CA HIS A 197 -14.71 -12.09 -29.69
C HIS A 197 -15.61 -11.83 -28.48
N LEU A 198 -15.07 -11.47 -27.32
CA LEU A 198 -15.87 -11.02 -26.18
C LEU A 198 -16.37 -9.57 -26.32
N CYS A 199 -15.91 -8.87 -27.35
CA CYS A 199 -16.34 -7.52 -27.72
C CYS A 199 -16.94 -7.44 -29.13
N SER A 200 -17.00 -8.55 -29.88
CA SER A 200 -17.43 -8.54 -31.28
C SER A 200 -18.91 -8.20 -31.46
N ALA A 201 -19.71 -8.37 -30.41
CA ALA A 201 -21.13 -8.04 -30.43
C ALA A 201 -21.40 -6.59 -29.97
N CYS A 202 -20.38 -5.84 -29.53
CA CYS A 202 -20.55 -4.45 -29.15
C CYS A 202 -20.54 -3.52 -30.38
N PRO A 203 -21.44 -2.52 -30.45
CA PRO A 203 -21.48 -1.55 -31.55
C PRO A 203 -20.30 -0.57 -31.50
N GLY A 204 -19.79 -0.25 -30.31
CA GLY A 204 -18.65 0.62 -30.12
C GLY A 204 -17.33 -0.07 -30.47
N GLN A 205 -16.45 0.61 -31.19
CA GLN A 205 -15.16 0.07 -31.63
C GLN A 205 -14.23 -0.34 -30.48
N ASN A 206 -14.38 0.27 -29.30
CA ASN A 206 -13.48 0.09 -28.16
C ASN A 206 -14.06 -0.78 -27.04
N CYS A 207 -15.35 -1.16 -27.13
CA CYS A 207 -16.00 -2.01 -26.12
C CYS A 207 -15.74 -1.46 -24.69
N ASP A 208 -15.96 -0.16 -24.52
CA ASP A 208 -15.70 0.57 -23.28
C ASP A 208 -17.00 0.91 -22.55
N GLY A 209 -16.91 1.57 -21.40
CA GLY A 209 -18.08 1.86 -20.58
C GLY A 209 -19.07 2.86 -21.20
N ALA A 210 -18.69 3.53 -22.31
CA ALA A 210 -19.56 4.43 -23.06
C ALA A 210 -20.29 3.73 -24.21
N ASP A 211 -20.07 2.42 -24.37
CA ASP A 211 -20.78 1.62 -25.37
C ASP A 211 -22.30 1.64 -25.13
N THR A 212 -23.08 1.68 -26.21
CA THR A 212 -24.54 1.69 -26.18
C THR A 212 -25.13 0.50 -25.43
N TYR A 213 -24.46 -0.65 -25.43
CA TYR A 213 -24.89 -1.86 -24.73
C TYR A 213 -24.36 -1.96 -23.28
N ALA A 214 -23.64 -0.96 -22.78
CA ALA A 214 -23.18 -0.93 -21.40
C ALA A 214 -24.33 -0.71 -20.40
N GLY A 215 -24.23 -1.34 -19.22
CA GLY A 215 -25.22 -1.20 -18.15
C GLY A 215 -26.62 -1.64 -18.58
N SER A 216 -27.60 -0.73 -18.46
CA SER A 216 -28.99 -0.99 -18.89
C SER A 216 -29.14 -1.25 -20.38
N GLY A 217 -28.15 -0.85 -21.19
CA GLY A 217 -28.09 -1.12 -22.63
C GLY A 217 -27.96 -2.61 -23.00
N ALA A 218 -27.63 -3.47 -22.04
CA ALA A 218 -27.55 -4.91 -22.26
C ALA A 218 -28.91 -5.52 -22.69
N LEU A 219 -30.04 -4.93 -22.26
CA LEU A 219 -31.36 -5.33 -22.78
C LEU A 219 -31.54 -4.90 -24.23
N THR A 220 -31.01 -3.75 -24.62
CA THR A 220 -31.02 -3.30 -26.02
C THR A 220 -30.25 -4.28 -26.91
N CYS A 221 -29.10 -4.80 -26.45
CA CYS A 221 -28.36 -5.85 -27.15
C CYS A 221 -29.22 -7.10 -27.44
N LEU A 222 -30.07 -7.48 -26.47
CA LEU A 222 -31.02 -8.59 -26.64
C LEU A 222 -32.15 -8.23 -27.61
N PHE A 223 -32.71 -7.01 -27.53
CA PHE A 223 -33.77 -6.55 -28.45
C PHE A 223 -33.31 -6.39 -29.90
N ASP A 224 -32.07 -5.93 -30.09
CA ASP A 224 -31.43 -5.82 -31.40
C ASP A 224 -31.07 -7.20 -31.99
N ARG A 225 -31.31 -8.28 -31.23
CA ARG A 225 -31.01 -9.68 -31.58
C ARG A 225 -29.53 -9.92 -31.86
N VAL A 226 -28.68 -9.15 -31.18
CA VAL A 226 -27.22 -9.27 -31.27
C VAL A 226 -26.70 -10.36 -30.33
N ALA A 227 -27.45 -10.67 -29.27
CA ALA A 227 -27.18 -11.76 -28.34
C ALA A 227 -28.46 -12.53 -27.99
N ASP A 228 -28.31 -13.79 -27.54
CA ASP A 228 -29.42 -14.67 -27.15
C ASP A 228 -29.85 -14.52 -25.68
N ALA A 229 -28.98 -13.91 -24.86
CA ALA A 229 -29.21 -13.69 -23.45
C ALA A 229 -28.62 -12.34 -23.00
N ALA A 230 -29.29 -11.69 -22.05
CA ALA A 230 -28.78 -10.53 -21.35
C ALA A 230 -28.78 -10.77 -19.84
N VAL A 231 -27.75 -10.23 -19.17
CA VAL A 231 -27.62 -10.22 -17.72
C VAL A 231 -27.82 -8.78 -17.27
N VAL A 232 -28.88 -8.52 -16.51
CA VAL A 232 -29.27 -7.16 -16.11
C VAL A 232 -29.73 -7.12 -14.67
N SER A 233 -29.72 -5.92 -14.08
CA SER A 233 -30.35 -5.73 -12.79
C SER A 233 -31.88 -5.80 -12.91
N ASP A 234 -32.53 -6.31 -11.89
CA ASP A 234 -33.99 -6.34 -11.74
C ASP A 234 -34.60 -4.92 -11.75
N VAL A 235 -33.86 -3.92 -11.29
CA VAL A 235 -34.27 -2.50 -11.39
C VAL A 235 -34.30 -2.02 -12.84
N ASP A 236 -33.22 -2.27 -13.60
CA ASP A 236 -33.15 -1.88 -15.01
C ASP A 236 -34.18 -2.65 -15.84
N PHE A 237 -34.38 -3.93 -15.51
CA PHE A 237 -35.38 -4.78 -16.11
C PHE A 237 -36.81 -4.28 -15.85
N ARG A 238 -37.18 -3.95 -14.60
CA ARG A 238 -38.50 -3.36 -14.29
C ARG A 238 -38.73 -2.05 -15.04
N ARG A 239 -37.73 -1.17 -15.06
CA ARG A 239 -37.81 0.09 -15.80
C ARG A 239 -38.00 -0.17 -17.30
N ALA A 240 -37.28 -1.14 -17.87
CA ALA A 240 -37.44 -1.50 -19.27
C ALA A 240 -38.86 -2.04 -19.56
N ARG A 241 -39.42 -2.86 -18.65
CA ARG A 241 -40.79 -3.40 -18.77
C ARG A 241 -41.86 -2.33 -18.86
N ASP A 242 -41.70 -1.22 -18.13
CA ASP A 242 -42.66 -0.12 -18.13
C ASP A 242 -42.65 0.68 -19.44
N VAL A 243 -41.50 0.68 -20.14
CA VAL A 243 -41.26 1.53 -21.31
C VAL A 243 -41.30 0.75 -22.63
N ASN A 244 -40.94 -0.54 -22.63
CA ASN A 244 -40.88 -1.39 -23.82
C ASN A 244 -41.85 -2.59 -23.71
N PRO A 245 -42.93 -2.62 -24.51
CA PRO A 245 -43.90 -3.73 -24.47
C PRO A 245 -43.32 -5.08 -24.90
N GLN A 246 -42.23 -5.11 -25.68
CA GLN A 246 -41.56 -6.34 -26.12
C GLN A 246 -40.88 -7.08 -24.96
N VAL A 247 -40.66 -6.42 -23.81
CA VAL A 247 -40.12 -7.05 -22.61
C VAL A 247 -41.02 -8.20 -22.17
N LYS A 248 -42.34 -8.11 -22.38
CA LYS A 248 -43.30 -9.17 -22.00
C LYS A 248 -43.07 -10.51 -22.71
N ASP A 249 -42.37 -10.50 -23.84
CA ASP A 249 -42.11 -11.69 -24.66
C ASP A 249 -40.80 -12.41 -24.28
N LEU A 250 -40.05 -11.85 -23.32
CA LEU A 250 -38.84 -12.46 -22.80
C LEU A 250 -39.15 -13.43 -21.65
N TYR A 251 -38.14 -14.18 -21.22
CA TYR A 251 -38.26 -15.13 -20.11
C TYR A 251 -37.07 -15.05 -19.18
N HIS A 252 -37.30 -15.35 -17.91
CA HIS A 252 -36.24 -15.58 -16.94
C HIS A 252 -35.66 -16.99 -17.10
N PHE A 253 -34.37 -17.13 -16.84
CA PHE A 253 -33.75 -18.44 -16.62
C PHE A 253 -33.45 -18.64 -15.14
N CYS A 254 -33.99 -19.69 -14.53
CA CYS A 254 -33.80 -19.99 -13.11
C CYS A 254 -32.58 -20.87 -12.84
N ARG A 255 -31.80 -20.50 -11.82
CA ARG A 255 -30.72 -21.33 -11.27
C ARG A 255 -31.26 -22.59 -10.57
N VAL A 256 -32.43 -22.49 -9.93
CA VAL A 256 -33.06 -23.58 -9.17
C VAL A 256 -33.93 -24.41 -10.12
N GLY A 257 -33.75 -25.74 -10.12
CA GLY A 257 -34.56 -26.67 -10.94
C GLY A 257 -33.96 -27.09 -12.29
N ASN A 258 -32.63 -27.16 -12.41
CA ASN A 258 -31.92 -27.56 -13.65
C ASN A 258 -32.15 -26.65 -14.87
N GLY A 259 -32.28 -25.33 -14.68
CA GLY A 259 -32.39 -24.37 -15.79
C GLY A 259 -33.81 -24.19 -16.33
N SER A 260 -34.82 -24.23 -15.45
CA SER A 260 -36.20 -23.95 -15.85
C SER A 260 -36.33 -22.51 -16.34
N VAL A 261 -37.05 -22.32 -17.44
CA VAL A 261 -37.39 -21.00 -17.99
C VAL A 261 -38.75 -20.59 -17.43
N GLN A 262 -38.86 -19.40 -16.82
CA GLN A 262 -40.09 -18.89 -16.22
C GLN A 262 -40.54 -17.60 -16.93
N PRO A 263 -41.85 -17.40 -17.10
CA PRO A 263 -42.38 -16.14 -17.66
C PRO A 263 -42.04 -14.95 -16.76
N LEU A 264 -41.95 -13.77 -17.35
CA LEU A 264 -41.67 -12.53 -16.63
C LEU A 264 -42.89 -12.03 -15.88
N GLY A 265 -42.68 -11.45 -14.69
CA GLY A 265 -43.73 -10.87 -13.86
C GLY A 265 -43.82 -11.52 -12.48
N PRO A 266 -44.38 -10.80 -11.49
CA PRO A 266 -44.49 -11.29 -10.13
C PRO A 266 -45.27 -12.60 -10.09
N THR A 267 -44.76 -13.56 -9.31
CA THR A 267 -45.56 -14.75 -8.98
C THR A 267 -46.79 -14.33 -8.17
N THR A 268 -47.91 -15.02 -8.34
CA THR A 268 -49.21 -14.70 -7.71
C THR A 268 -49.21 -14.74 -6.17
N VAL A 269 -48.06 -14.99 -5.55
CA VAL A 269 -47.91 -15.28 -4.12
C VAL A 269 -47.02 -14.25 -3.40
N ASP A 270 -46.07 -13.56 -4.06
CA ASP A 270 -45.05 -12.78 -3.33
C ASP A 270 -44.55 -11.49 -4.01
N ASP A 271 -45.21 -10.99 -5.07
CA ASP A 271 -44.83 -9.77 -5.83
C ASP A 271 -43.36 -9.71 -6.33
N ARG A 272 -42.63 -10.83 -6.25
CA ARG A 272 -41.22 -10.99 -6.63
C ARG A 272 -41.07 -11.77 -7.93
N GLU A 273 -40.02 -11.44 -8.68
CA GLU A 273 -39.67 -12.14 -9.91
C GLU A 273 -39.28 -13.61 -9.62
N PRO A 274 -39.65 -14.56 -10.49
CA PRO A 274 -39.58 -16.00 -10.21
C PRO A 274 -38.17 -16.60 -10.21
N CYS A 275 -37.18 -15.93 -10.83
CA CYS A 275 -35.82 -16.42 -10.96
C CYS A 275 -34.81 -15.34 -10.59
N ASP A 276 -34.10 -15.54 -9.49
CA ASP A 276 -33.02 -14.65 -9.04
C ASP A 276 -31.70 -15.44 -8.96
N TRP A 277 -30.62 -14.89 -9.54
CA TRP A 277 -29.29 -15.51 -9.53
C TRP A 277 -28.43 -15.09 -8.34
N GLY A 278 -28.82 -14.04 -7.62
CA GLY A 278 -28.17 -13.53 -6.42
C GLY A 278 -28.77 -12.19 -5.95
N GLN A 279 -28.92 -12.05 -4.64
CA GLN A 279 -29.55 -10.87 -4.03
C GLN A 279 -28.52 -10.07 -3.27
N ARG A 280 -28.36 -8.78 -3.58
CA ARG A 280 -27.58 -7.90 -2.70
C ARG A 280 -28.26 -7.82 -1.32
N PRO A 281 -27.60 -8.20 -0.22
CA PRO A 281 -28.15 -8.07 1.11
C PRO A 281 -28.59 -6.64 1.40
N PRO A 282 -29.70 -6.44 2.14
CA PRO A 282 -30.14 -5.11 2.52
C PRO A 282 -29.09 -4.45 3.42
N SER A 283 -29.04 -3.12 3.40
CA SER A 283 -28.31 -2.38 4.42
C SER A 283 -28.96 -2.61 5.79
N VAL A 284 -28.14 -2.75 6.82
CA VAL A 284 -28.58 -3.13 8.16
C VAL A 284 -27.87 -2.33 9.25
N LEU A 285 -28.50 -2.27 10.42
CA LEU A 285 -27.78 -1.97 11.65
C LEU A 285 -27.32 -3.28 12.27
N LEU A 286 -26.01 -3.44 12.37
CA LEU A 286 -25.40 -4.54 13.12
C LEU A 286 -25.26 -4.13 14.58
N THR A 287 -25.32 -5.13 15.46
CA THR A 287 -25.05 -5.01 16.91
C THR A 287 -24.26 -6.24 17.36
N PRO A 288 -23.43 -6.14 18.43
CA PRO A 288 -22.94 -7.32 19.12
C PRO A 288 -24.10 -8.23 19.60
N PRO A 289 -23.92 -9.56 19.63
CA PRO A 289 -24.96 -10.50 20.04
C PRO A 289 -25.30 -10.39 21.53
N CYS A 290 -26.59 -10.49 21.86
CA CYS A 290 -27.09 -10.50 23.24
C CYS A 290 -27.40 -11.92 23.72
N GLN A 291 -26.64 -12.42 24.70
CA GLN A 291 -26.87 -13.76 25.29
C GLN A 291 -27.80 -13.76 26.52
N LYS A 292 -28.01 -12.60 27.17
CA LYS A 292 -28.83 -12.48 28.39
C LYS A 292 -30.12 -11.73 28.11
N ASP A 293 -31.22 -12.12 28.76
CA ASP A 293 -32.54 -11.48 28.60
C ASP A 293 -32.49 -9.97 28.90
N SER A 294 -31.72 -9.56 29.91
CA SER A 294 -31.52 -8.14 30.25
C SER A 294 -30.88 -7.32 29.11
N CYS A 295 -30.01 -7.94 28.31
CA CYS A 295 -29.40 -7.34 27.13
C CYS A 295 -30.42 -7.21 26.00
N GLN A 296 -31.24 -8.25 25.81
CA GLN A 296 -32.28 -8.26 24.78
C GLN A 296 -33.34 -7.18 25.04
N THR A 297 -33.83 -7.07 26.28
CA THR A 297 -34.79 -6.02 26.67
C THR A 297 -34.23 -4.62 26.41
N LEU A 298 -32.95 -4.39 26.75
CA LEU A 298 -32.31 -3.10 26.52
C LEU A 298 -32.11 -2.82 25.02
N ARG A 299 -31.74 -3.84 24.25
CA ARG A 299 -31.62 -3.75 22.79
C ARG A 299 -32.96 -3.41 22.14
N ASP A 300 -34.07 -3.99 22.59
CA ASP A 300 -35.41 -3.72 22.04
C ASP A 300 -35.86 -2.28 22.34
N GLN A 301 -35.50 -1.75 23.51
CA GLN A 301 -35.69 -0.33 23.84
C GLN A 301 -34.88 0.57 22.91
N TRP A 302 -33.62 0.22 22.64
CA TRP A 302 -32.77 0.97 21.71
C TRP A 302 -33.29 0.93 20.27
N ILE A 303 -33.71 -0.25 19.79
CA ILE A 303 -34.32 -0.40 18.46
C ILE A 303 -35.57 0.46 18.35
N SER A 304 -36.43 0.45 19.37
CA SER A 304 -37.62 1.32 19.42
C SER A 304 -37.24 2.81 19.38
N GLY A 305 -36.17 3.19 20.08
CA GLY A 305 -35.62 4.55 20.05
C GLY A 305 -35.10 4.96 18.67
N ILE A 306 -34.40 4.05 17.97
CA ILE A 306 -33.90 4.26 16.60
C ILE A 306 -35.06 4.43 15.62
N ILE A 307 -36.06 3.54 15.66
CA ILE A 307 -37.22 3.59 14.77
C ILE A 307 -38.06 4.83 15.06
N GLY A 308 -38.24 5.20 16.33
CA GLY A 308 -39.00 6.38 16.73
C GLY A 308 -38.36 7.72 16.32
N HIS A 309 -37.05 7.75 16.04
CA HIS A 309 -36.30 8.93 15.62
C HIS A 309 -35.62 8.72 14.27
N SER A 310 -36.27 7.98 13.37
CA SER A 310 -35.70 7.55 12.08
C SER A 310 -35.16 8.69 11.22
N GLU A 311 -35.82 9.85 11.20
CA GLU A 311 -35.38 11.02 10.42
C GLU A 311 -34.03 11.55 10.91
N SER A 312 -33.89 11.75 12.22
CA SER A 312 -32.62 12.20 12.81
C SER A 312 -31.51 11.17 12.65
N VAL A 313 -31.84 9.88 12.78
CA VAL A 313 -30.85 8.80 12.57
C VAL A 313 -30.42 8.74 11.09
N ALA A 314 -31.35 8.89 10.15
CA ALA A 314 -31.03 8.93 8.72
C ALA A 314 -30.12 10.11 8.38
N GLU A 315 -30.44 11.31 8.88
CA GLU A 315 -29.65 12.52 8.66
C GLU A 315 -28.19 12.35 9.11
N ILE A 316 -28.00 11.85 10.33
CA ILE A 316 -26.69 11.66 10.96
C ILE A 316 -25.88 10.56 10.28
N LEU A 317 -26.54 9.55 9.73
CA LEU A 317 -25.88 8.51 8.93
C LEU A 317 -25.64 8.95 7.48
N GLY A 318 -26.05 10.16 7.09
CA GLY A 318 -25.94 10.66 5.71
C GLY A 318 -26.82 9.89 4.72
N LEU A 319 -27.97 9.39 5.18
CA LEU A 319 -28.94 8.63 4.40
C LEU A 319 -30.10 9.52 3.95
N PRO A 320 -30.81 9.18 2.86
CA PRO A 320 -32.00 9.92 2.43
C PRO A 320 -33.05 9.99 3.55
N ALA A 321 -33.71 11.12 3.72
CA ALA A 321 -34.76 11.31 4.74
C ALA A 321 -35.93 10.33 4.59
N SER A 322 -36.15 9.79 3.38
CA SER A 322 -37.15 8.76 3.10
C SER A 322 -36.79 7.36 3.59
N THR A 323 -35.61 7.17 4.18
CA THR A 323 -35.13 5.85 4.62
C THR A 323 -35.94 5.36 5.81
N LYS A 324 -36.56 4.19 5.67
CA LYS A 324 -37.32 3.55 6.74
C LYS A 324 -36.44 2.53 7.47
N PHE A 325 -36.55 2.52 8.79
CA PHE A 325 -35.88 1.55 9.66
C PHE A 325 -36.92 0.56 10.16
N GLU A 326 -36.72 -0.72 9.87
CA GLU A 326 -37.64 -1.79 10.24
C GLU A 326 -36.91 -2.80 11.13
N ALA A 327 -37.48 -3.11 12.29
CA ALA A 327 -36.98 -4.19 13.13
C ALA A 327 -37.08 -5.53 12.37
N MET A 328 -36.06 -6.38 12.52
CA MET A 328 -36.07 -7.72 11.94
C MET A 328 -36.75 -8.69 12.91
N ASP A 329 -37.67 -9.53 12.40
CA ASP A 329 -38.37 -10.55 13.20
C ASP A 329 -37.40 -11.56 13.84
N THR A 330 -36.31 -11.86 13.12
CA THR A 330 -35.24 -12.73 13.60
C THR A 330 -33.89 -12.07 13.37
N ALA A 331 -33.09 -11.99 14.43
CA ALA A 331 -31.72 -11.53 14.32
C ALA A 331 -30.91 -12.51 13.47
N LEU A 332 -30.16 -12.00 12.50
CA LEU A 332 -29.35 -12.82 11.59
C LEU A 332 -27.88 -12.44 11.69
N SER A 333 -27.00 -13.42 11.87
CA SER A 333 -25.56 -13.19 11.74
C SER A 333 -25.22 -12.74 10.31
N PRO A 334 -24.20 -11.88 10.11
CA PRO A 334 -23.71 -11.50 8.78
C PRO A 334 -23.49 -12.70 7.85
N ALA A 335 -22.87 -13.77 8.35
CA ALA A 335 -22.61 -14.97 7.57
C ALA A 335 -23.90 -15.65 7.04
N ARG A 336 -24.95 -15.66 7.85
CA ARG A 336 -26.27 -16.19 7.46
C ARG A 336 -26.96 -15.27 6.46
N MET A 337 -26.80 -13.95 6.58
CA MET A 337 -27.31 -13.01 5.58
C MET A 337 -26.66 -13.24 4.21
N ILE A 338 -25.33 -13.35 4.16
CA ILE A 338 -24.58 -13.64 2.92
C ILE A 338 -25.05 -14.96 2.29
N LYS A 339 -25.25 -15.99 3.12
CA LYS A 339 -25.76 -17.29 2.66
C LYS A 339 -27.20 -17.20 2.11
N ASN A 340 -28.09 -16.50 2.82
CA ASN A 340 -29.48 -16.31 2.40
C ASN A 340 -29.59 -15.55 1.08
N ALA A 341 -28.66 -14.62 0.85
CA ALA A 341 -28.51 -13.88 -0.40
C ALA A 341 -27.98 -14.72 -1.59
N GLY A 342 -27.67 -16.00 -1.39
CA GLY A 342 -27.24 -16.92 -2.45
C GLY A 342 -25.72 -16.96 -2.68
N TYR A 343 -24.94 -16.26 -1.85
CA TYR A 343 -23.48 -16.25 -1.91
C TYR A 343 -22.87 -17.30 -0.99
N LYS A 344 -21.66 -17.75 -1.35
CA LYS A 344 -20.84 -18.59 -0.49
C LYS A 344 -19.72 -17.72 0.10
N LEU A 345 -19.58 -17.74 1.42
CA LEU A 345 -18.41 -17.16 2.06
C LEU A 345 -17.18 -17.97 1.64
N ASP A 346 -16.31 -17.34 0.87
CA ASP A 346 -15.07 -17.97 0.46
C ASP A 346 -13.98 -17.65 1.48
N HIS A 347 -13.63 -18.67 2.27
CA HIS A 347 -12.47 -18.65 3.16
C HIS A 347 -11.20 -19.22 2.49
N SER A 348 -11.30 -19.64 1.22
CA SER A 348 -10.20 -20.30 0.50
C SER A 348 -9.10 -19.32 0.07
N LEU A 349 -7.89 -19.88 0.01
CA LEU A 349 -6.63 -19.19 0.24
C LEU A 349 -6.28 -18.19 -0.86
N ILE A 350 -6.13 -16.92 -0.46
CA ILE A 350 -5.31 -15.92 -1.13
C ILE A 350 -3.99 -16.59 -1.58
N LYS A 351 -3.76 -16.70 -2.89
CA LYS A 351 -2.57 -17.33 -3.49
C LYS A 351 -1.63 -16.25 -3.97
N ASN A 352 -0.40 -16.28 -3.46
CA ASN A 352 0.66 -15.37 -3.85
C ASN A 352 0.25 -13.88 -3.71
N PRO A 353 -0.13 -13.41 -2.51
CA PRO A 353 -0.55 -12.04 -2.31
C PRO A 353 0.49 -11.01 -2.64
N VAL A 354 0.02 -9.80 -2.98
CA VAL A 354 0.88 -8.63 -3.08
C VAL A 354 1.30 -8.23 -1.67
N ARG A 355 2.55 -8.49 -1.32
CA ARG A 355 3.09 -8.24 0.01
C ARG A 355 3.65 -6.83 0.11
N PHE A 356 2.98 -5.95 0.85
CA PHE A 356 3.49 -4.64 1.23
C PHE A 356 4.56 -4.76 2.30
N CYS A 357 5.71 -4.14 2.07
CA CYS A 357 6.67 -3.92 3.15
C CYS A 357 6.26 -2.68 3.96
N VAL A 358 6.04 -2.85 5.26
CA VAL A 358 5.61 -1.80 6.18
C VAL A 358 6.67 -1.59 7.26
N THR A 359 6.84 -0.34 7.71
CA THR A 359 8.00 0.06 8.52
C THR A 359 7.72 0.21 10.01
N ASN A 360 6.44 0.17 10.41
CA ASN A 360 6.03 0.36 11.79
C ASN A 360 4.67 -0.30 12.07
N GLU A 361 4.35 -0.49 13.35
CA GLU A 361 3.12 -1.16 13.79
C GLU A 361 1.83 -0.46 13.35
N ALA A 362 1.83 0.88 13.24
CA ALA A 362 0.65 1.61 12.79
C ALA A 362 0.40 1.40 11.29
N GLU A 363 1.46 1.38 10.50
CA GLU A 363 1.41 1.05 9.07
C GLU A 363 1.01 -0.41 8.85
N LEU A 364 1.49 -1.34 9.69
CA LEU A 364 1.04 -2.74 9.69
C LEU A 364 -0.44 -2.86 10.02
N ALA A 365 -0.94 -2.11 11.01
CA ALA A 365 -2.36 -2.10 11.34
C ALA A 365 -3.22 -1.59 10.18
N LYS A 366 -2.82 -0.49 9.52
CA LYS A 366 -3.50 0.03 8.31
C LYS A 366 -3.44 -0.97 7.15
N CYS A 367 -2.32 -1.65 6.97
CA CYS A 367 -2.14 -2.66 5.93
C CYS A 367 -3.03 -3.89 6.15
N ARG A 368 -3.16 -4.37 7.39
CA ARG A 368 -4.07 -5.46 7.74
C ARG A 368 -5.53 -5.09 7.53
N ASP A 369 -5.87 -3.82 7.77
CA ASP A 369 -7.20 -3.29 7.48
C ASP A 369 -7.48 -3.26 5.97
N LEU A 370 -6.50 -2.82 5.18
CA LEU A 370 -6.55 -2.92 3.73
C LEU A 370 -6.72 -4.38 3.27
N GLN A 371 -5.99 -5.33 3.86
CA GLN A 371 -6.12 -6.75 3.54
C GLN A 371 -7.55 -7.26 3.77
N MET A 372 -8.15 -6.94 4.93
CA MET A 372 -9.55 -7.32 5.23
C MET A 372 -10.54 -6.67 4.25
N ALA A 373 -10.41 -5.36 4.03
CA ALA A 373 -11.29 -4.62 3.14
C ALA A 373 -11.18 -5.12 1.69
N ALA A 374 -9.96 -5.32 1.19
CA ALA A 374 -9.71 -5.83 -0.15
C ALA A 374 -10.31 -7.23 -0.35
N GLN A 375 -10.19 -8.12 0.64
CA GLN A 375 -10.80 -9.45 0.58
C GLN A 375 -12.33 -9.36 0.54
N ALA A 376 -12.95 -8.50 1.37
CA ALA A 376 -14.40 -8.35 1.42
C ALA A 376 -14.99 -7.75 0.15
N TYR A 377 -14.27 -6.84 -0.50
CA TYR A 377 -14.62 -6.25 -1.79
C TYR A 377 -14.14 -7.10 -2.98
N GLY A 378 -13.59 -8.31 -2.77
CA GLY A 378 -13.08 -9.15 -3.86
C GLY A 378 -11.99 -8.48 -4.71
N VAL A 379 -11.32 -7.46 -4.18
CA VAL A 379 -10.28 -6.70 -4.88
C VAL A 379 -9.04 -7.56 -5.04
N GLY A 380 -8.55 -7.67 -6.27
CA GLY A 380 -7.37 -8.48 -6.58
C GLY A 380 -7.63 -10.00 -6.61
N ALA A 381 -8.86 -10.43 -6.88
CA ALA A 381 -9.33 -11.81 -7.15
C ALA A 381 -8.27 -12.93 -7.01
N ASN A 382 -8.34 -13.70 -5.92
CA ASN A 382 -7.40 -14.75 -5.48
C ASN A 382 -5.93 -14.35 -5.26
N VAL A 383 -5.47 -13.18 -5.68
CA VAL A 383 -4.14 -12.66 -5.38
C VAL A 383 -4.17 -11.99 -4.01
N GLY A 384 -5.06 -11.03 -3.79
CA GLY A 384 -5.21 -10.30 -2.53
C GLY A 384 -3.98 -9.48 -2.09
N VAL A 385 -4.07 -8.92 -0.89
CA VAL A 385 -3.06 -8.07 -0.26
C VAL A 385 -2.55 -8.74 1.01
N ASP A 386 -1.26 -8.60 1.28
CA ASP A 386 -0.63 -9.05 2.52
C ASP A 386 0.46 -8.07 2.99
N CYS A 387 0.93 -8.23 4.23
CA CYS A 387 1.73 -7.23 4.91
C CYS A 387 2.95 -7.85 5.61
N VAL A 388 4.14 -7.33 5.32
CA VAL A 388 5.41 -7.74 5.93
C VAL A 388 5.97 -6.57 6.73
N LEU A 389 6.00 -6.70 8.05
CA LEU A 389 6.61 -5.70 8.92
C LEU A 389 8.12 -5.87 8.97
N ASP A 390 8.84 -4.83 8.60
CA ASP A 390 10.24 -4.66 8.97
C ASP A 390 10.47 -3.28 9.59
N THR A 391 10.75 -3.26 10.89
CA THR A 391 10.95 -2.05 11.69
C THR A 391 12.14 -1.18 11.24
N ASN A 392 13.01 -1.69 10.36
CA ASN A 392 14.06 -0.91 9.73
C ASN A 392 13.72 -0.74 8.24
N GLU A 393 13.40 0.49 7.82
CA GLU A 393 13.16 0.83 6.39
C GLU A 393 14.31 0.34 5.48
N SER A 394 15.53 0.24 6.02
CA SER A 394 16.71 -0.28 5.33
C SER A 394 16.66 -1.77 5.00
N HIS A 395 15.81 -2.54 5.68
CA HIS A 395 15.64 -3.97 5.43
C HIS A 395 14.47 -4.27 4.49
N CYS A 396 13.50 -3.35 4.33
CA CYS A 396 12.46 -3.49 3.30
C CYS A 396 13.05 -3.65 1.89
N TYR A 397 14.13 -2.94 1.57
CA TYR A 397 14.74 -3.04 0.24
C TYR A 397 15.38 -4.43 0.00
N PRO A 398 16.24 -4.96 0.90
CA PRO A 398 16.66 -6.36 0.83
C PRO A 398 15.50 -7.36 0.74
N ASP A 399 14.43 -7.18 1.52
CA ASP A 399 13.31 -8.12 1.51
C ASP A 399 12.51 -8.09 0.21
N ILE A 400 12.34 -6.92 -0.41
CA ILE A 400 11.75 -6.82 -1.76
C ILE A 400 12.70 -7.43 -2.81
N TYR A 401 14.00 -7.14 -2.71
CA TYR A 401 15.00 -7.67 -3.62
C TYR A 401 15.08 -9.21 -3.60
N LEU A 402 14.97 -9.81 -2.41
CA LEU A 402 14.97 -11.25 -2.19
C LEU A 402 13.60 -11.91 -2.40
N GLY A 403 12.55 -11.13 -2.66
CA GLY A 403 11.19 -11.64 -2.89
C GLY A 403 10.45 -12.09 -1.62
N ARG A 404 10.83 -11.57 -0.44
CA ARG A 404 10.09 -11.73 0.82
C ARG A 404 8.95 -10.73 0.96
N ALA A 405 9.12 -9.54 0.38
CA ALA A 405 8.05 -8.57 0.12
C ALA A 405 8.01 -8.27 -1.38
N ASP A 406 6.93 -7.64 -1.86
CA ASP A 406 6.75 -7.34 -3.27
C ASP A 406 6.83 -5.84 -3.56
N VAL A 407 6.23 -5.00 -2.71
CA VAL A 407 6.04 -3.57 -2.96
C VAL A 407 6.33 -2.70 -1.75
N ILE A 408 6.73 -1.45 -2.02
CA ILE A 408 6.78 -0.36 -1.05
C ILE A 408 6.53 0.97 -1.79
N ALA A 409 5.82 1.91 -1.16
CA ALA A 409 5.65 3.27 -1.67
C ALA A 409 6.79 4.17 -1.17
N LEU A 410 7.48 4.85 -2.08
CA LEU A 410 8.67 5.63 -1.76
C LEU A 410 8.59 7.04 -2.33
N ASP A 411 9.27 7.96 -1.65
CA ASP A 411 9.51 9.30 -2.14
C ASP A 411 10.52 9.28 -3.31
N GLY A 412 10.44 10.25 -4.24
CA GLY A 412 11.27 10.26 -5.46
C GLY A 412 12.78 10.13 -5.23
N GLY A 413 13.29 10.68 -4.13
CA GLY A 413 14.69 10.57 -3.70
C GLY A 413 15.07 9.15 -3.25
N ASP A 414 14.16 8.45 -2.58
CA ASP A 414 14.31 7.06 -2.19
C ASP A 414 14.17 6.13 -3.42
N VAL A 415 13.22 6.42 -4.32
CA VAL A 415 13.06 5.72 -5.62
C VAL A 415 14.35 5.77 -6.43
N TYR A 416 14.96 6.96 -6.54
CA TYR A 416 16.25 7.13 -7.20
C TYR A 416 17.32 6.22 -6.57
N GLN A 417 17.43 6.24 -5.24
CA GLN A 417 18.44 5.46 -4.53
C GLN A 417 18.24 3.95 -4.72
N VAL A 418 17.03 3.42 -4.54
CA VAL A 418 16.80 1.97 -4.66
C VAL A 418 16.92 1.46 -6.09
N ARG A 419 16.69 2.32 -7.10
CA ARG A 419 16.97 1.98 -8.49
C ARG A 419 18.47 1.77 -8.72
N GLN A 420 19.32 2.64 -8.18
CA GLN A 420 20.77 2.52 -8.30
C GLN A 420 21.30 1.34 -7.47
N ASP A 421 20.88 1.25 -6.20
CA ASP A 421 21.44 0.29 -5.24
C ASP A 421 20.93 -1.15 -5.47
N TYR A 422 19.67 -1.32 -5.89
CA TYR A 422 19.00 -2.62 -5.98
C TYR A 422 18.43 -2.96 -7.37
N GLY A 423 18.44 -2.03 -8.33
CA GLY A 423 17.84 -2.25 -9.65
C GLY A 423 16.31 -2.39 -9.57
N PHE A 424 15.65 -1.61 -8.72
CA PHE A 424 14.19 -1.63 -8.61
C PHE A 424 13.50 -0.94 -9.79
N ASP A 425 12.35 -1.49 -10.17
CA ASP A 425 11.47 -0.90 -11.18
C ASP A 425 10.36 -0.10 -10.53
N ARG A 426 9.99 1.00 -11.20
CA ARG A 426 8.88 1.87 -10.81
C ARG A 426 7.59 1.29 -11.40
N LEU A 427 6.55 1.14 -10.58
CA LEU A 427 5.31 0.48 -10.99
C LEU A 427 4.15 1.45 -11.13
N LEU A 428 3.87 2.22 -10.07
CA LEU A 428 2.73 3.14 -9.98
C LEU A 428 3.17 4.47 -9.37
N SER A 429 2.44 5.55 -9.67
CA SER A 429 2.59 6.84 -8.99
C SER A 429 1.34 7.17 -8.19
N GLU A 430 1.54 7.78 -7.02
CA GLU A 430 0.48 8.52 -6.34
C GLU A 430 -0.01 9.69 -7.21
N VAL A 431 -1.28 10.01 -7.02
CA VAL A 431 -1.99 11.08 -7.73
C VAL A 431 -2.49 12.09 -6.71
N TYR A 432 -2.29 13.37 -7.00
CA TYR A 432 -2.69 14.49 -6.14
C TYR A 432 -3.60 15.47 -6.88
N ASN A 433 -4.44 16.19 -6.12
CA ASN A 433 -5.24 17.29 -6.66
C ASN A 433 -4.38 18.51 -6.97
N SER A 434 -4.55 19.13 -8.15
CA SER A 434 -3.79 20.32 -8.56
C SER A 434 -4.56 21.65 -8.45
N GLY A 435 -5.78 21.62 -7.91
CA GLY A 435 -6.60 22.80 -7.57
C GLY A 435 -7.56 23.31 -8.65
N SER A 436 -7.67 22.63 -9.81
CA SER A 436 -8.55 23.02 -10.93
C SER A 436 -9.25 21.81 -11.57
N ASP A 437 -9.86 20.94 -10.77
CA ASP A 437 -10.47 19.66 -11.18
C ASP A 437 -9.54 18.72 -11.97
N SER A 438 -8.23 18.97 -11.94
CA SER A 438 -7.22 18.17 -12.61
C SER A 438 -6.27 17.54 -11.59
N THR A 439 -5.94 16.28 -11.84
CA THR A 439 -5.02 15.49 -11.02
C THR A 439 -3.63 15.43 -11.64
N THR A 440 -2.59 15.29 -10.83
CA THR A 440 -1.19 15.20 -11.30
C THR A 440 -0.40 14.14 -10.53
N SER A 441 0.59 13.51 -11.17
CA SER A 441 1.59 12.65 -10.53
C SER A 441 2.89 13.41 -10.21
N SER A 442 2.77 14.69 -9.86
CA SER A 442 3.90 15.56 -9.47
C SER A 442 3.49 16.54 -8.38
N TYR A 443 4.46 17.09 -7.67
CA TYR A 443 4.22 18.15 -6.68
C TYR A 443 5.42 19.11 -6.63
N TYR A 444 5.22 20.30 -6.06
CA TYR A 444 6.29 21.27 -5.89
C TYR A 444 6.97 21.13 -4.51
N ALA A 445 8.30 21.04 -4.52
CA ALA A 445 9.14 21.19 -3.34
C ALA A 445 9.36 22.68 -3.04
N VAL A 446 9.16 23.10 -1.80
CA VAL A 446 9.23 24.52 -1.39
C VAL A 446 10.04 24.70 -0.11
N ALA A 447 10.60 25.90 0.07
CA ALA A 447 11.22 26.34 1.31
C ALA A 447 10.27 27.32 2.01
N VAL A 448 9.79 26.96 3.19
CA VAL A 448 8.83 27.75 3.98
C VAL A 448 9.56 28.47 5.09
N VAL A 449 9.34 29.77 5.20
CA VAL A 449 9.82 30.62 6.29
C VAL A 449 8.63 31.31 6.96
N ARG A 450 8.83 31.82 8.17
CA ARG A 450 7.83 32.64 8.85
C ARG A 450 7.71 34.00 8.19
N ALA A 451 6.50 34.55 8.09
CA ALA A 451 6.24 35.81 7.40
C ALA A 451 6.96 37.02 8.04
N GLU A 452 7.13 36.98 9.37
CA GLU A 452 7.86 37.97 10.16
C GLU A 452 9.39 37.83 10.09
N SER A 453 9.90 36.76 9.47
CA SER A 453 11.35 36.57 9.34
C SER A 453 11.95 37.53 8.30
N ASN A 454 13.16 38.02 8.56
CA ASN A 454 13.90 38.88 7.63
C ASN A 454 14.66 38.07 6.54
N ILE A 455 14.25 36.82 6.29
CA ILE A 455 14.93 35.90 5.37
C ILE A 455 14.31 36.03 3.98
N THR A 456 15.02 36.65 3.05
CA THR A 456 14.59 36.87 1.66
C THR A 456 15.48 36.17 0.64
N TYR A 457 16.67 35.71 1.06
CA TYR A 457 17.63 35.01 0.18
C TYR A 457 18.14 33.72 0.82
N PHE A 458 18.47 32.72 0.01
CA PHE A 458 19.09 31.47 0.48
C PHE A 458 20.43 31.69 1.18
N SER A 459 21.20 32.71 0.80
CA SER A 459 22.47 33.05 1.45
C SER A 459 22.32 33.40 2.94
N GLN A 460 21.17 33.97 3.33
CA GLN A 460 20.86 34.35 4.71
C GLN A 460 20.48 33.15 5.60
N LEU A 461 20.27 31.98 5.00
CA LEU A 461 20.07 30.73 5.73
C LEU A 461 21.36 30.20 6.37
N ARG A 462 22.53 30.76 6.00
CA ARG A 462 23.81 30.40 6.62
C ARG A 462 23.76 30.69 8.13
N GLY A 463 24.06 29.68 8.93
CA GLY A 463 24.05 29.72 10.38
C GLY A 463 22.66 29.68 11.01
N ARG A 464 21.58 29.59 10.22
CA ARG A 464 20.20 29.50 10.71
C ARG A 464 19.83 28.06 11.07
N LYS A 465 18.65 27.92 11.67
CA LYS A 465 18.07 26.64 12.06
C LYS A 465 17.18 26.08 10.95
N SER A 466 17.33 24.80 10.61
CA SER A 466 16.58 24.17 9.51
C SER A 466 15.80 22.93 9.90
N CYS A 467 14.65 22.74 9.24
CA CYS A 467 13.76 21.60 9.44
C CYS A 467 13.62 20.82 8.12
N HIS A 468 13.98 19.54 8.16
CA HIS A 468 14.03 18.66 6.99
C HIS A 468 13.08 17.47 7.18
N THR A 469 12.45 17.02 6.10
CA THR A 469 11.57 15.83 6.16
C THR A 469 12.32 14.53 6.46
N GLY A 470 13.63 14.50 6.17
CA GLY A 470 14.51 13.36 6.42
C GLY A 470 15.67 13.33 5.41
N ILE A 471 16.83 12.85 5.83
CA ILE A 471 18.00 12.75 4.95
C ILE A 471 17.69 11.86 3.74
N GLY A 472 18.12 12.30 2.56
CA GLY A 472 17.90 11.60 1.28
C GLY A 472 16.53 11.83 0.63
N LYS A 473 15.54 12.37 1.35
CA LYS A 473 14.22 12.69 0.76
C LYS A 473 14.29 13.82 -0.25
N THR A 474 13.37 13.83 -1.20
CA THR A 474 13.27 14.76 -2.31
C THR A 474 13.18 16.20 -1.83
N SER A 475 12.04 16.58 -1.25
CA SER A 475 11.74 17.99 -0.95
C SER A 475 12.49 18.48 0.28
N GLY A 476 12.71 17.61 1.26
CA GLY A 476 13.35 17.96 2.52
C GLY A 476 14.87 17.91 2.49
N TRP A 477 15.49 17.27 1.49
CA TRP A 477 16.96 17.10 1.47
C TRP A 477 17.58 17.32 0.10
N LYS A 478 17.26 16.49 -0.90
CA LYS A 478 17.88 16.54 -2.23
C LYS A 478 17.65 17.89 -2.93
N MET A 479 16.42 18.41 -2.95
CA MET A 479 16.10 19.69 -3.61
C MET A 479 16.73 20.90 -2.88
N PRO A 480 16.68 21.00 -1.54
CA PRO A 480 17.42 22.03 -0.81
C PRO A 480 18.93 21.98 -1.06
N VAL A 481 19.54 20.80 -1.04
CA VAL A 481 20.98 20.62 -1.33
C VAL A 481 21.30 21.07 -2.75
N ALA A 482 20.47 20.68 -3.73
CA ALA A 482 20.60 21.13 -5.12
C ALA A 482 20.54 22.65 -5.25
N MET A 483 19.63 23.30 -4.51
CA MET A 483 19.52 24.74 -4.50
C MET A 483 20.76 25.41 -3.91
N LEU A 484 21.24 24.92 -2.76
CA LEU A 484 22.44 25.46 -2.13
C LEU A 484 23.70 25.28 -3.00
N LEU A 485 23.80 24.17 -3.74
CA LEU A 485 24.86 23.95 -4.72
C LEU A 485 24.78 24.90 -5.91
N LYS A 486 23.57 25.04 -6.48
CA LYS A 486 23.32 25.93 -7.62
C LYS A 486 23.70 27.38 -7.29
N GLU A 487 23.36 27.82 -6.08
CA GLU A 487 23.69 29.15 -5.56
C GLU A 487 25.14 29.26 -5.03
N ARG A 488 25.94 28.18 -5.15
CA ARG A 488 27.34 28.10 -4.66
C ARG A 488 27.49 28.46 -3.17
N LEU A 489 26.47 28.15 -2.38
CA LEU A 489 26.44 28.40 -0.94
C LEU A 489 27.06 27.26 -0.14
N ILE A 490 27.13 26.06 -0.71
CA ILE A 490 27.83 24.92 -0.13
C ILE A 490 28.82 24.35 -1.15
N ASP A 491 29.91 23.81 -0.64
CA ASP A 491 30.93 23.09 -1.40
C ASP A 491 31.19 21.74 -0.70
N PRO A 492 30.45 20.68 -1.08
CA PRO A 492 30.58 19.39 -0.46
C PRO A 492 31.85 18.71 -0.95
N ARG A 493 32.93 18.91 -0.20
CA ARG A 493 34.18 18.17 -0.40
C ARG A 493 33.89 16.67 -0.42
N HIS A 494 34.32 16.00 -1.50
CA HIS A 494 34.11 14.57 -1.72
C HIS A 494 32.64 14.16 -1.60
N CYS A 495 31.71 15.03 -2.02
CA CYS A 495 30.26 14.78 -1.98
C CYS A 495 29.70 14.43 -0.60
N ASN A 496 30.36 14.90 0.46
CA ASN A 496 29.81 14.82 1.80
C ASN A 496 28.76 15.92 2.01
N TYR A 497 27.59 15.73 1.38
CA TYR A 497 26.45 16.63 1.49
C TYR A 497 25.97 16.78 2.93
N ILE A 498 26.10 15.73 3.75
CA ILE A 498 25.73 15.75 5.17
C ILE A 498 26.56 16.79 5.92
N ASN A 499 27.89 16.75 5.78
CA ASN A 499 28.80 17.70 6.40
C ASN A 499 28.54 19.12 5.87
N ALA A 500 28.46 19.29 4.55
CA ALA A 500 28.26 20.60 3.93
C ALA A 500 26.97 21.29 4.39
N VAL A 501 25.87 20.52 4.53
CA VAL A 501 24.60 21.03 5.07
C VAL A 501 24.74 21.35 6.57
N ALA A 502 25.37 20.50 7.36
CA ALA A 502 25.57 20.73 8.78
C ALA A 502 26.44 21.98 9.06
N GLU A 503 27.47 22.22 8.24
CA GLU A 503 28.34 23.39 8.30
C GLU A 503 27.64 24.66 7.81
N PHE A 504 26.69 24.53 6.88
CA PHE A 504 25.87 25.65 6.44
C PHE A 504 24.86 26.06 7.51
N PHE A 505 24.17 25.11 8.17
CA PHE A 505 23.18 25.35 9.21
C PHE A 505 23.75 25.17 10.63
N THR A 506 24.76 25.98 11.00
CA THR A 506 25.41 25.86 12.33
C THR A 506 24.49 26.11 13.52
N GLY A 507 23.36 26.81 13.32
CA GLY A 507 22.27 26.96 14.29
C GLY A 507 21.63 25.63 14.72
N GLY A 508 21.86 24.57 13.94
CA GLY A 508 21.38 23.21 14.15
C GLY A 508 20.11 22.93 13.35
N SER A 509 19.83 21.66 13.17
CA SER A 509 18.72 21.20 12.34
C SER A 509 17.88 20.15 13.06
N CYS A 510 16.70 19.86 12.51
CA CYS A 510 16.14 18.51 12.62
C CYS A 510 16.21 17.87 11.23
N ALA A 511 17.12 16.91 11.08
CA ALA A 511 17.33 16.10 9.89
C ALA A 511 17.25 14.61 10.25
N PRO A 512 16.02 14.06 10.35
CA PRO A 512 15.81 12.65 10.68
C PRO A 512 16.62 11.72 9.77
N GLY A 513 17.28 10.73 10.37
CA GLY A 513 18.21 9.82 9.69
C GLY A 513 19.69 10.13 9.94
N ALA A 514 20.03 11.27 10.55
CA ALA A 514 21.43 11.61 10.82
C ALA A 514 22.16 10.61 11.73
N LYS A 515 21.44 9.87 12.59
CA LYS A 515 21.99 8.79 13.43
C LYS A 515 22.19 7.46 12.68
N SER A 516 21.60 7.30 11.50
CA SER A 516 21.62 6.04 10.76
C SER A 516 22.93 5.92 9.97
N SER A 517 23.64 4.80 10.14
CA SER A 517 24.85 4.50 9.37
C SER A 517 24.59 4.37 7.86
N LYS A 518 23.33 4.15 7.45
CA LYS A 518 22.94 4.16 6.03
C LYS A 518 23.00 5.56 5.42
N TYR A 519 22.56 6.58 6.16
CA TYR A 519 22.42 7.95 5.67
C TYR A 519 23.58 8.85 6.09
N ASN A 520 24.25 8.51 7.18
CA ASN A 520 25.43 9.18 7.72
C ASN A 520 26.46 8.14 8.21
N PRO A 521 27.17 7.46 7.29
CA PRO A 521 28.07 6.34 7.63
C PRO A 521 29.21 6.75 8.57
N ASN A 522 29.65 8.01 8.50
CA ASN A 522 30.73 8.54 9.33
C ASN A 522 30.25 9.04 10.70
N GLY A 523 28.93 9.15 10.92
CA GLY A 523 28.38 9.67 12.18
C GLY A 523 28.79 11.12 12.50
N ASN A 524 29.15 11.90 11.50
CA ASN A 524 29.58 13.30 11.69
C ASN A 524 28.36 14.19 11.96
N TYR A 525 28.55 15.24 12.77
CA TYR A 525 27.56 16.30 13.03
C TYR A 525 26.19 15.83 13.51
N VAL A 526 26.07 14.61 14.06
CA VAL A 526 24.79 14.03 14.52
C VAL A 526 24.08 14.96 15.50
N GLU A 527 24.81 15.53 16.46
CA GLU A 527 24.23 16.46 17.45
C GLU A 527 23.68 17.72 16.78
N SER A 528 24.42 18.31 15.83
CA SER A 528 23.97 19.51 15.10
C SER A 528 22.72 19.21 14.26
N LEU A 529 22.75 18.10 13.50
CA LEU A 529 21.69 17.71 12.58
C LEU A 529 20.42 17.22 13.29
N CYS A 530 20.54 16.77 14.55
CA CYS A 530 19.41 16.31 15.35
C CYS A 530 18.98 17.31 16.43
N ARG A 531 19.65 18.47 16.55
CA ARG A 531 19.46 19.43 17.65
C ARG A 531 18.02 19.88 17.86
N LEU A 532 17.25 20.03 16.78
CA LEU A 532 15.86 20.51 16.84
C LEU A 532 14.83 19.38 16.92
N CYS A 533 15.24 18.12 16.76
CA CYS A 533 14.32 16.98 16.79
C CYS A 533 13.71 16.77 18.18
N ARG A 534 12.58 16.06 18.26
CA ARG A 534 11.78 15.96 19.51
C ARG A 534 11.41 14.53 19.89
N GLY A 535 11.90 13.52 19.20
CA GLY A 535 11.73 12.12 19.59
C GLY A 535 12.33 11.83 20.98
N GLY A 536 11.83 10.77 21.62
CA GLY A 536 12.36 10.26 22.89
C GLY A 536 13.72 9.58 22.70
N THR A 537 14.29 8.99 23.76
CA THR A 537 15.66 8.43 23.74
C THR A 537 15.96 7.56 22.52
N ASP A 538 15.07 6.62 22.21
CA ASP A 538 15.25 5.65 21.10
C ASP A 538 14.65 6.11 19.77
N THR A 539 13.82 7.16 19.78
CA THR A 539 13.13 7.66 18.58
C THR A 539 13.67 9.00 18.09
N HIS A 540 14.54 9.64 18.87
CA HIS A 540 15.12 10.94 18.57
C HIS A 540 15.91 10.90 17.27
N CYS A 541 15.48 11.70 16.29
CA CYS A 541 16.12 11.86 14.99
C CYS A 541 16.11 10.57 14.14
N VAL A 542 15.22 9.63 14.45
CA VAL A 542 14.98 8.44 13.62
C VAL A 542 14.24 8.86 12.35
N ARG A 543 14.67 8.33 11.20
CA ARG A 543 13.99 8.53 9.91
C ARG A 543 12.74 7.66 9.84
N GLY A 544 11.73 7.98 10.65
CA GLY A 544 10.51 7.20 10.78
C GLY A 544 9.46 7.96 11.57
N THR A 545 8.20 7.50 11.48
CA THR A 545 7.03 8.17 12.09
C THR A 545 7.09 8.28 13.61
N SER A 546 8.00 7.56 14.27
CA SER A 546 8.29 7.65 15.70
C SER A 546 8.97 8.96 16.13
N GLU A 547 9.57 9.70 15.19
CA GLU A 547 10.09 11.06 15.40
C GLU A 547 9.01 12.08 15.05
N PRO A 548 8.50 12.90 16.00
CA PRO A 548 7.44 13.87 15.74
C PRO A 548 7.75 14.89 14.64
N PHE A 549 9.03 15.18 14.37
CA PHE A 549 9.47 16.12 13.34
C PHE A 549 9.87 15.45 12.01
N TYR A 550 9.53 14.17 11.81
CA TYR A 550 9.76 13.45 10.57
C TYR A 550 8.67 13.72 9.50
N SER A 551 9.04 13.52 8.23
CA SER A 551 8.17 13.74 7.06
C SER A 551 7.71 15.21 6.92
N TYR A 552 6.77 15.47 6.01
CA TYR A 552 6.29 16.80 5.67
C TYR A 552 5.63 17.52 6.86
N SER A 553 4.65 16.86 7.51
CA SER A 553 3.95 17.40 8.68
C SER A 553 4.92 17.71 9.82
N GLY A 554 5.86 16.81 10.10
CA GLY A 554 6.86 16.99 11.14
C GLY A 554 7.87 18.09 10.85
N ALA A 555 8.33 18.24 9.62
CA ALA A 555 9.24 19.34 9.24
C ALA A 555 8.56 20.70 9.36
N PHE A 556 7.28 20.82 8.98
CA PHE A 556 6.51 22.04 9.21
C PHE A 556 6.26 22.29 10.71
N ARG A 557 5.94 21.23 11.47
CA ARG A 557 5.84 21.30 12.92
C ARG A 557 7.15 21.74 13.59
N CYS A 558 8.30 21.35 13.07
CA CYS A 558 9.62 21.81 13.52
C CYS A 558 9.81 23.31 13.30
N LEU A 559 9.32 23.88 12.18
CA LEU A 559 9.30 25.33 11.98
C LEU A 559 8.43 26.01 13.05
N VAL A 560 7.25 25.45 13.33
CA VAL A 560 6.27 26.02 14.27
C VAL A 560 6.68 25.91 15.74
N GLN A 561 7.07 24.72 16.20
CA GLN A 561 7.33 24.39 17.61
C GLN A 561 8.81 24.10 17.93
N GLY A 562 9.59 23.68 16.93
CA GLY A 562 11.01 23.34 17.09
C GLY A 562 11.94 24.56 17.11
N GLY A 563 11.41 25.74 16.75
CA GLY A 563 12.20 26.96 16.65
C GLY A 563 13.13 26.98 15.43
N GLY A 564 12.79 26.23 14.38
CA GLY A 564 13.45 26.35 13.08
C GLY A 564 13.19 27.71 12.42
N ASP A 565 14.09 28.14 11.55
CA ASP A 565 13.96 29.36 10.75
C ASP A 565 13.41 29.06 9.34
N VAL A 566 13.66 27.85 8.82
CA VAL A 566 13.19 27.38 7.52
C VAL A 566 12.76 25.91 7.59
N ALA A 567 11.67 25.55 6.90
CA ALA A 567 11.28 24.16 6.66
C ALA A 567 11.23 23.84 5.17
N PHE A 568 11.78 22.69 4.79
CA PHE A 568 11.79 22.22 3.41
C PHE A 568 10.73 21.13 3.24
N VAL A 569 9.64 21.43 2.53
CA VAL A 569 8.43 20.58 2.47
C VAL A 569 7.79 20.61 1.07
N LYS A 570 6.66 19.93 0.88
CA LYS A 570 5.83 20.07 -0.34
C LYS A 570 4.87 21.26 -0.20
N HIS A 571 4.48 21.85 -1.32
CA HIS A 571 3.61 23.03 -1.35
C HIS A 571 2.26 22.88 -0.61
N THR A 572 1.67 21.68 -0.56
CA THR A 572 0.39 21.45 0.16
C THR A 572 0.53 21.47 1.68
N THR A 573 1.75 21.29 2.21
CA THR A 573 1.96 21.03 3.65
C THR A 573 1.44 22.16 4.54
N VAL A 574 1.62 23.43 4.14
CA VAL A 574 1.15 24.57 4.92
C VAL A 574 -0.38 24.64 4.90
N PRO A 575 -1.07 24.65 3.73
CA PRO A 575 -2.53 24.54 3.68
C PRO A 575 -3.10 23.37 4.49
N ASP A 576 -2.48 22.19 4.41
CA ASP A 576 -2.93 20.97 5.11
C ASP A 576 -2.92 21.12 6.66
N HIS A 577 -2.21 22.11 7.21
CA HIS A 577 -1.98 22.28 8.65
C HIS A 577 -2.35 23.67 9.19
N THR A 578 -2.96 24.53 8.37
CA THR A 578 -3.34 25.90 8.74
C THR A 578 -4.80 26.16 8.38
N ASP A 579 -5.35 27.28 8.83
CA ASP A 579 -6.69 27.74 8.47
C ASP A 579 -7.82 26.75 8.84
N GLY A 580 -7.59 25.96 9.91
CA GLY A 580 -8.58 25.00 10.41
C GLY A 580 -8.59 23.62 9.72
N HIS A 581 -7.75 23.38 8.72
CA HIS A 581 -7.72 22.11 7.98
C HIS A 581 -7.10 20.93 8.76
N SER A 582 -6.57 21.16 9.96
CA SER A 582 -6.00 20.13 10.82
C SER A 582 -6.52 20.23 12.26
N THR A 583 -6.94 19.08 12.79
CA THR A 583 -7.40 18.88 14.18
C THR A 583 -6.27 18.62 15.17
N ALA A 584 -5.01 18.60 14.71
CA ALA A 584 -3.87 18.38 15.59
C ALA A 584 -3.72 19.54 16.59
N SER A 585 -3.44 19.24 17.85
CA SER A 585 -3.37 20.27 18.90
C SER A 585 -2.33 21.36 18.63
N TRP A 586 -1.27 21.07 17.88
CA TRP A 586 -0.23 22.03 17.51
C TRP A 586 -0.60 22.95 16.35
N THR A 587 -1.67 22.65 15.61
CA THR A 587 -2.14 23.46 14.47
C THR A 587 -3.23 24.46 14.85
N VAL A 588 -3.71 24.41 16.10
CA VAL A 588 -4.76 25.32 16.60
C VAL A 588 -4.29 26.77 16.50
N GLY A 589 -5.06 27.60 15.78
CA GLY A 589 -4.79 29.03 15.61
C GLY A 589 -3.71 29.38 14.58
N LEU A 590 -3.12 28.39 13.88
CA LEU A 590 -2.19 28.66 12.79
C LEU A 590 -2.93 29.16 11.55
N ARG A 591 -2.41 30.21 10.93
CA ARG A 591 -2.93 30.76 9.67
C ARG A 591 -1.89 30.68 8.57
N SER A 592 -2.32 30.42 7.34
CA SER A 592 -1.41 30.30 6.20
C SER A 592 -0.63 31.61 5.91
N ASP A 593 -1.21 32.77 6.22
CA ASP A 593 -0.61 34.11 6.06
C ASP A 593 0.60 34.36 6.97
N GLN A 594 0.77 33.56 8.03
CA GLN A 594 1.93 33.59 8.93
C GLN A 594 3.19 32.97 8.31
N PHE A 595 3.07 32.40 7.11
CA PHE A 595 4.15 31.71 6.42
C PHE A 595 4.31 32.26 4.99
N LYS A 596 5.54 32.19 4.49
CA LYS A 596 5.90 32.61 3.13
C LYS A 596 6.84 31.57 2.51
N LEU A 597 6.87 31.56 1.18
CA LEU A 597 7.81 30.75 0.41
C LEU A 597 9.08 31.56 0.13
N LEU A 598 10.24 30.94 0.24
CA LEU A 598 11.53 31.52 -0.13
C LEU A 598 11.86 31.15 -1.59
N CYS A 599 12.00 32.15 -2.46
CA CYS A 599 12.16 31.96 -3.90
C CYS A 599 13.64 31.97 -4.33
N SER A 600 13.99 31.22 -5.39
CA SER A 600 15.37 31.20 -5.91
C SER A 600 15.80 32.51 -6.54
N THR A 601 14.86 33.30 -7.07
CA THR A 601 15.13 34.61 -7.69
C THR A 601 15.42 35.73 -6.70
N GLY A 602 15.33 35.44 -5.38
CA GLY A 602 15.50 36.42 -4.32
C GLY A 602 14.25 37.27 -4.10
N ASP A 603 13.31 36.72 -3.32
CA ASP A 603 12.17 37.40 -2.70
C ASP A 603 11.41 36.38 -1.83
N ARG A 604 10.26 36.77 -1.27
CA ARG A 604 9.29 35.89 -0.62
C ARG A 604 7.94 35.97 -1.33
N ALA A 605 7.29 34.83 -1.54
CA ALA A 605 5.95 34.76 -2.12
C ALA A 605 4.91 34.22 -1.12
N ALA A 606 3.62 34.43 -1.38
CA ALA A 606 2.58 33.76 -0.63
C ALA A 606 2.65 32.24 -0.83
N VAL A 607 2.15 31.46 0.14
CA VAL A 607 2.15 29.99 0.06
C VAL A 607 1.34 29.44 -1.11
N THR A 608 0.39 30.21 -1.63
CA THR A 608 -0.42 29.90 -2.82
C THR A 608 0.33 30.11 -4.14
N GLU A 609 1.43 30.87 -4.14
CA GLU A 609 2.23 31.17 -5.33
C GLU A 609 3.35 30.14 -5.59
N TYR A 610 3.17 28.91 -5.10
CA TYR A 610 4.16 27.85 -5.20
C TYR A 610 4.55 27.49 -6.64
N LYS A 611 3.67 27.70 -7.63
CA LYS A 611 3.96 27.41 -9.04
C LYS A 611 5.10 28.28 -9.60
N THR A 612 5.20 29.53 -9.12
CA THR A 612 6.26 30.48 -9.50
C THR A 612 7.40 30.51 -8.49
N CYS A 613 7.12 30.25 -7.21
CA CYS A 613 8.11 30.23 -6.13
C CYS A 613 8.26 28.82 -5.52
N ASN A 614 9.16 28.02 -6.10
CA ASN A 614 9.49 26.68 -5.63
C ASN A 614 10.99 26.35 -5.82
N LEU A 615 11.43 25.28 -5.18
CA LEU A 615 12.78 24.71 -5.39
C LEU A 615 12.83 23.91 -6.69
N ALA A 616 11.80 23.08 -6.92
CA ALA A 616 11.61 22.27 -8.11
C ALA A 616 10.21 21.67 -8.12
N MET A 617 9.73 21.34 -9.32
CA MET A 617 8.68 20.35 -9.52
C MET A 617 9.30 18.95 -9.47
N VAL A 618 8.69 18.04 -8.71
CA VAL A 618 9.24 16.72 -8.47
C VAL A 618 8.17 15.62 -8.67
N PRO A 619 8.57 14.40 -9.06
CA PRO A 619 7.66 13.28 -9.18
C PRO A 619 6.91 13.00 -7.87
N ALA A 620 5.66 12.57 -7.99
CA ALA A 620 4.90 12.01 -6.88
C ALA A 620 5.61 10.80 -6.28
N HIS A 621 5.14 10.37 -5.11
CA HIS A 621 5.64 9.15 -4.48
C HIS A 621 5.23 7.96 -5.35
N GLU A 622 6.10 6.96 -5.45
CA GLU A 622 5.93 5.85 -6.39
C GLU A 622 6.02 4.51 -5.69
N VAL A 623 5.19 3.57 -6.13
CA VAL A 623 5.28 2.18 -5.73
C VAL A 623 6.34 1.51 -6.57
N VAL A 624 7.32 0.88 -5.91
CA VAL A 624 8.43 0.18 -6.57
C VAL A 624 8.37 -1.32 -6.31
N VAL A 625 8.95 -2.09 -7.23
CA VAL A 625 9.11 -3.54 -7.17
C VAL A 625 10.55 -3.93 -7.49
N SER A 626 10.95 -5.15 -7.12
CA SER A 626 12.24 -5.69 -7.55
C SER A 626 12.31 -5.81 -9.08
N GLY A 627 13.39 -5.32 -9.71
CA GLY A 627 13.59 -5.49 -11.16
C GLY A 627 13.79 -6.95 -11.59
N ARG A 628 14.03 -7.85 -10.63
CA ARG A 628 14.07 -9.31 -10.85
C ARG A 628 12.68 -9.94 -10.99
N MET A 629 11.62 -9.22 -10.60
CA MET A 629 10.25 -9.69 -10.75
C MET A 629 9.91 -9.83 -12.23
N ARG A 630 9.27 -10.94 -12.62
CA ARG A 630 8.88 -11.17 -14.02
C ARG A 630 7.69 -10.29 -14.40
N GLU A 631 7.62 -9.84 -15.66
CA GLU A 631 6.55 -8.97 -16.15
C GLU A 631 5.12 -9.47 -15.87
N PRO A 632 4.77 -10.76 -16.02
CA PRO A 632 3.43 -11.24 -15.67
C PRO A 632 3.06 -10.98 -14.20
N ARG A 633 4.03 -11.13 -13.29
CA ARG A 633 3.82 -10.83 -11.87
C ARG A 633 3.74 -9.32 -11.63
N LYS A 634 4.55 -8.50 -12.32
CA LYS A 634 4.44 -7.04 -12.23
C LYS A 634 3.07 -6.54 -12.68
N ALA A 635 2.54 -7.08 -13.79
CA ALA A 635 1.21 -6.76 -14.29
C ALA A 635 0.12 -7.14 -13.26
N GLN A 636 0.22 -8.32 -12.66
CA GLN A 636 -0.70 -8.75 -11.60
C GLN A 636 -0.64 -7.83 -10.36
N VAL A 637 0.57 -7.47 -9.91
CA VAL A 637 0.75 -6.52 -8.80
C VAL A 637 0.14 -5.16 -9.14
N ARG A 638 0.37 -4.67 -10.36
CA ARG A 638 -0.17 -3.38 -10.84
C ARG A 638 -1.69 -3.38 -10.82
N ASP A 639 -2.32 -4.42 -11.37
CA ASP A 639 -3.77 -4.55 -11.44
C ASP A 639 -4.42 -4.64 -10.05
N VAL A 640 -3.83 -5.40 -9.11
CA VAL A 640 -4.29 -5.45 -7.71
C VAL A 640 -4.25 -4.06 -7.07
N LEU A 641 -3.14 -3.34 -7.20
CA LEU A 641 -2.96 -2.03 -6.57
C LEU A 641 -3.84 -0.93 -7.19
N LEU A 642 -4.02 -0.94 -8.51
CA LEU A 642 -4.96 -0.04 -9.18
C LEU A 642 -6.41 -0.34 -8.79
N SER A 643 -6.76 -1.62 -8.65
CA SER A 643 -8.08 -2.04 -8.16
C SER A 643 -8.32 -1.62 -6.70
N VAL A 644 -7.29 -1.73 -5.84
CA VAL A 644 -7.33 -1.20 -4.47
C VAL A 644 -7.55 0.31 -4.49
N SER A 645 -6.80 1.05 -5.31
CA SER A 645 -6.97 2.50 -5.43
C SER A 645 -8.35 2.90 -5.95
N LYS A 646 -8.95 2.13 -6.85
CA LYS A 646 -10.27 2.41 -7.40
C LYS A 646 -11.40 2.09 -6.41
N ALA A 647 -11.24 1.04 -5.61
CA ALA A 647 -12.23 0.63 -4.62
C ALA A 647 -12.23 1.55 -3.37
N PHE A 648 -11.05 1.99 -2.94
CA PHE A 648 -10.84 2.67 -1.66
C PHE A 648 -10.22 4.07 -1.77
N GLY A 649 -10.09 4.61 -2.98
CA GLY A 649 -9.66 5.99 -3.22
C GLY A 649 -10.67 7.01 -2.67
N SER A 650 -10.28 8.27 -2.55
CA SER A 650 -11.03 9.28 -1.77
C SER A 650 -12.49 9.43 -2.19
N ASP A 651 -12.76 9.40 -3.51
CA ASP A 651 -14.11 9.55 -4.07
C ASP A 651 -14.82 8.22 -4.33
N ALA A 652 -14.18 7.09 -4.02
CA ALA A 652 -14.74 5.77 -4.27
C ALA A 652 -15.79 5.39 -3.21
N PRO A 653 -16.87 4.65 -3.57
CA PRO A 653 -17.86 4.20 -2.59
C PRO A 653 -17.26 3.42 -1.41
N GLY A 654 -16.20 2.63 -1.65
CA GLY A 654 -15.51 1.87 -0.60
C GLY A 654 -14.70 2.73 0.37
N SER A 655 -14.49 4.03 0.12
CA SER A 655 -13.79 4.94 1.04
C SER A 655 -14.52 5.09 2.38
N LYS A 656 -15.85 4.92 2.37
CA LYS A 656 -16.68 4.88 3.59
C LYS A 656 -16.45 3.62 4.42
N THR A 657 -16.01 2.53 3.80
CA THR A 657 -15.70 1.27 4.48
C THR A 657 -14.26 1.21 4.94
N PHE A 658 -13.33 1.58 4.06
CA PHE A 658 -11.92 1.70 4.36
C PHE A 658 -11.32 2.85 3.56
N SER A 659 -10.75 3.81 4.27
CA SER A 659 -10.08 4.95 3.65
C SER A 659 -8.61 4.62 3.37
N LEU A 660 -8.25 4.45 2.08
CA LEU A 660 -6.88 4.12 1.67
C LEU A 660 -5.93 5.29 1.89
N PHE A 661 -6.35 6.48 1.46
CA PHE A 661 -5.59 7.72 1.60
C PHE A 661 -6.13 8.54 2.77
N GLY A 662 -5.24 9.26 3.45
CA GLY A 662 -5.57 10.01 4.65
C GLY A 662 -5.05 9.37 5.93
N LYS A 663 -5.25 10.11 7.02
CA LYS A 663 -4.73 9.77 8.35
C LYS A 663 -5.37 8.49 8.88
N TYR A 664 -4.56 7.67 9.53
CA TYR A 664 -5.04 6.45 10.18
C TYR A 664 -4.74 6.52 11.68
N GLN A 665 -5.80 6.50 12.51
CA GLN A 665 -5.71 6.68 13.96
C GLN A 665 -4.94 7.96 14.36
N GLY A 666 -5.19 9.06 13.63
CA GLY A 666 -4.52 10.34 13.83
C GLY A 666 -3.05 10.39 13.35
N LYS A 667 -2.48 9.28 12.87
CA LYS A 667 -1.12 9.23 12.33
C LYS A 667 -1.14 9.50 10.82
N PRO A 668 -0.27 10.41 10.34
CA PRO A 668 -0.22 10.77 8.93
C PRO A 668 0.65 9.81 8.11
N ASP A 669 0.44 9.81 6.79
CA ASP A 669 1.33 9.24 5.77
C ASP A 669 1.65 7.74 5.97
N LEU A 670 0.65 6.92 6.28
CA LEU A 670 0.79 5.46 6.43
C LEU A 670 0.40 4.76 5.12
N LEU A 671 1.27 3.89 4.59
CA LEU A 671 1.24 3.26 3.25
C LEU A 671 1.38 4.23 2.08
N PHE A 672 0.54 5.26 2.06
CA PHE A 672 0.50 6.30 1.03
C PHE A 672 0.36 7.66 1.69
N LYS A 673 0.60 8.73 0.94
CA LYS A 673 0.40 10.10 1.46
C LYS A 673 -1.05 10.43 1.74
N ASP A 674 -1.27 11.20 2.80
CA ASP A 674 -2.62 11.61 3.19
C ASP A 674 -3.33 12.43 2.10
N SER A 675 -2.56 13.20 1.33
CA SER A 675 -3.05 14.05 0.24
C SER A 675 -3.25 13.33 -1.08
N ALA A 676 -2.88 12.04 -1.17
CA ALA A 676 -3.13 11.26 -2.37
C ALA A 676 -4.63 11.02 -2.54
N VAL A 677 -5.08 11.02 -3.78
CA VAL A 677 -6.49 10.75 -4.13
C VAL A 677 -6.62 9.46 -4.94
N GLY A 678 -5.52 8.95 -5.47
CA GLY A 678 -5.46 7.74 -6.29
C GLY A 678 -4.04 7.29 -6.59
N LEU A 679 -3.95 6.15 -7.27
CA LEU A 679 -2.75 5.62 -7.92
C LEU A 679 -3.01 5.56 -9.42
N LYS A 680 -1.96 5.79 -10.22
CA LYS A 680 -1.99 5.57 -11.66
C LYS A 680 -0.75 4.84 -12.15
N ALA A 681 -0.89 4.10 -13.25
CA ALA A 681 0.26 3.47 -13.91
C ALA A 681 1.14 4.52 -14.59
N LEU A 682 2.45 4.26 -14.65
CA LEU A 682 3.39 5.15 -15.36
C LEU A 682 3.10 5.25 -16.87
N THR A 683 2.44 4.24 -17.44
CA THR A 683 1.99 4.26 -18.84
C THR A 683 0.86 5.26 -19.09
N GLU A 684 0.22 5.75 -18.03
CA GLU A 684 -0.81 6.79 -18.07
C GLU A 684 -0.26 8.19 -17.83
N ASP A 685 1.05 8.33 -17.60
CA ASP A 685 1.67 9.64 -17.50
C ASP A 685 1.53 10.38 -18.84
N THR A 686 1.14 11.65 -18.75
CA THR A 686 1.16 12.57 -19.90
C THR A 686 2.59 12.76 -20.41
N THR A 687 2.75 13.22 -21.66
CA THR A 687 4.06 13.56 -22.22
C THR A 687 4.85 14.54 -21.35
N GLU A 688 4.14 15.48 -20.72
CA GLU A 688 4.73 16.45 -19.80
C GLU A 688 5.21 15.78 -18.50
N GLU A 689 4.37 14.98 -17.84
CA GLU A 689 4.74 14.27 -16.62
C GLU A 689 5.94 13.34 -16.84
N ARG A 690 5.96 12.61 -17.97
CA ARG A 690 7.09 11.75 -18.32
C ARG A 690 8.37 12.55 -18.48
N ARG A 691 8.32 13.69 -19.20
CA ARG A 691 9.48 14.58 -19.38
C ARG A 691 9.96 15.15 -18.05
N ASN A 692 9.05 15.57 -17.17
CA ASN A 692 9.38 16.12 -15.85
C ASN A 692 10.04 15.08 -14.96
N LYS A 693 9.56 13.84 -14.99
CA LYS A 693 10.16 12.70 -14.29
C LYS A 693 11.57 12.40 -14.82
N GLU A 694 11.74 12.37 -16.14
CA GLU A 694 13.06 12.19 -16.78
C GLU A 694 14.05 13.30 -16.39
N ASP A 695 13.63 14.57 -16.45
CA ASP A 695 14.45 15.72 -16.07
C ASP A 695 14.84 15.69 -14.58
N TYR A 696 13.91 15.32 -13.70
CA TYR A 696 14.18 15.16 -12.27
C TYR A 696 15.27 14.12 -12.00
N PHE A 697 15.14 12.91 -12.55
CA PHE A 697 16.12 11.85 -12.30
C PHE A 697 17.48 12.19 -12.93
N LYS A 698 17.49 12.81 -14.12
CA LYS A 698 18.72 13.32 -14.73
C LYS A 698 19.44 14.33 -13.84
N LYS A 699 18.72 15.30 -13.26
CA LYS A 699 19.29 16.27 -12.31
C LYS A 699 19.85 15.60 -11.07
N LEU A 700 19.21 14.53 -10.58
CA LEU A 700 19.76 13.76 -9.46
C LEU A 700 21.07 13.05 -9.82
N ASP A 701 21.21 12.55 -11.05
CA ASP A 701 22.49 12.00 -11.53
C ASP A 701 23.57 13.08 -11.58
N GLU A 702 23.25 14.29 -12.03
CA GLU A 702 24.17 15.43 -12.02
C GLU A 702 24.58 15.83 -10.60
N LEU A 703 23.64 15.81 -9.64
CA LEU A 703 23.90 15.98 -8.20
C LEU A 703 24.80 14.90 -7.60
N HIS A 704 24.81 13.71 -8.17
CA HIS A 704 25.60 12.57 -7.69
C HIS A 704 26.87 12.36 -8.54
N SER A 705 27.25 13.33 -9.40
CA SER A 705 28.51 13.32 -10.18
C SER A 705 29.74 13.59 -9.31
N CYS A 706 29.95 12.69 -8.37
CA CYS A 706 31.08 12.65 -7.46
C CYS A 706 32.21 11.87 -8.11
N GLU A 707 33.44 12.22 -7.73
CA GLU A 707 34.59 11.39 -8.06
C GLU A 707 34.43 10.00 -7.43
N ILE A 708 34.37 8.95 -8.25
CA ILE A 708 34.37 7.56 -7.83
C ILE A 708 35.77 7.21 -7.31
N ARG A 709 35.87 6.92 -6.02
CA ARG A 709 37.14 6.59 -5.37
C ARG A 709 37.43 5.10 -5.52
N VAL A 710 38.43 4.79 -6.34
CA VAL A 710 38.90 3.41 -6.53
C VAL A 710 40.08 3.16 -5.61
N CYS A 711 39.95 2.15 -4.75
CA CYS A 711 41.02 1.74 -3.87
C CYS A 711 41.97 0.78 -4.57
N ALA A 712 43.21 1.22 -4.75
CA ALA A 712 44.31 0.45 -5.31
C ALA A 712 45.42 0.24 -4.26
N LEU A 713 46.20 -0.81 -4.45
CA LEU A 713 47.39 -1.01 -3.63
C LEU A 713 48.46 0.01 -4.00
N GLU A 714 49.37 0.30 -3.08
CA GLU A 714 50.50 1.22 -3.32
C GLU A 714 51.28 0.87 -4.61
N ASP A 715 51.46 -0.41 -4.92
CA ASP A 715 52.14 -0.90 -6.12
C ASP A 715 51.26 -0.90 -7.40
N GLU A 716 49.96 -0.66 -7.27
CA GLU A 716 48.98 -0.63 -8.38
C GLU A 716 48.43 0.79 -8.64
N MET A 717 48.98 1.80 -7.96
CA MET A 717 48.49 3.18 -8.08
C MET A 717 48.67 3.75 -9.49
N GLU A 718 49.75 3.40 -10.18
CA GLU A 718 50.01 3.88 -11.54
C GLU A 718 48.95 3.35 -12.53
N ASP A 719 48.60 2.07 -12.43
CA ASP A 719 47.53 1.45 -13.22
C ASP A 719 46.16 2.07 -12.89
N CYS A 720 45.93 2.39 -11.61
CA CYS A 720 44.71 3.06 -11.18
C CYS A 720 44.59 4.45 -11.79
N GLU A 721 45.66 5.25 -11.76
CA GLU A 721 45.65 6.61 -12.32
C GLU A 721 45.52 6.60 -13.85
N ALA A 722 46.10 5.60 -14.53
CA ALA A 722 45.89 5.40 -15.97
C ALA A 722 44.40 5.12 -16.28
N MET A 723 43.76 4.23 -15.51
CA MET A 723 42.32 3.97 -15.63
C MET A 723 41.50 5.23 -15.32
N VAL A 724 41.88 6.03 -14.32
CA VAL A 724 41.21 7.31 -14.02
C VAL A 724 41.25 8.24 -15.23
N ALA A 725 42.41 8.37 -15.89
CA ALA A 725 42.56 9.22 -17.06
C ALA A 725 41.65 8.79 -18.22
N ASP A 726 41.55 7.48 -18.48
CA ASP A 726 40.64 6.93 -19.50
C ASP A 726 39.18 7.19 -19.14
N MET A 727 38.80 7.00 -17.87
CA MET A 727 37.43 7.25 -17.42
C MET A 727 37.05 8.73 -17.50
N TRP A 728 37.99 9.63 -17.24
CA TRP A 728 37.79 11.07 -17.40
C TRP A 728 37.55 11.46 -18.86
N ALA A 729 38.24 10.82 -19.81
CA ALA A 729 38.03 11.05 -21.24
C ALA A 729 36.61 10.64 -21.69
N GLU A 730 36.04 9.61 -21.06
CA GLU A 730 34.66 9.14 -21.26
C GLU A 730 33.61 9.92 -20.45
N GLY A 731 34.02 10.99 -19.74
CA GLY A 731 33.14 11.87 -18.98
C GLY A 731 32.82 11.39 -17.56
N TYR A 732 33.46 10.33 -17.08
CA TYR A 732 33.30 9.85 -15.70
C TYR A 732 34.39 10.42 -14.78
N ARG A 733 34.01 10.85 -13.59
CA ARG A 733 34.95 11.35 -12.59
C ARG A 733 35.39 10.21 -11.69
N PHE A 734 36.61 9.74 -11.85
CA PHE A 734 37.24 8.74 -10.97
C PHE A 734 38.44 9.35 -10.26
N VAL A 735 38.80 8.84 -9.09
CA VAL A 735 40.04 9.17 -8.37
C VAL A 735 40.59 7.93 -7.67
N CYS A 736 41.90 7.86 -7.50
CA CYS A 736 42.54 6.75 -6.83
C CYS A 736 42.79 7.02 -5.35
N ALA A 737 42.62 5.99 -4.54
CA ALA A 737 42.93 6.00 -3.12
C ALA A 737 43.88 4.85 -2.81
N SER A 738 45.05 5.19 -2.29
CA SER A 738 46.06 4.19 -1.94
C SER A 738 45.74 3.48 -0.62
N ALA A 739 46.01 2.18 -0.58
CA ALA A 739 45.95 1.37 0.62
C ALA A 739 47.10 0.37 0.69
N ARG A 740 47.44 -0.05 1.91
CA ARG A 740 48.58 -0.95 2.14
C ARG A 740 48.33 -2.37 1.63
N ASP A 741 47.11 -2.87 1.79
CA ASP A 741 46.71 -4.23 1.42
C ASP A 741 45.22 -4.31 1.08
N ARG A 742 44.79 -5.41 0.46
CA ARG A 742 43.39 -5.58 0.03
C ARG A 742 42.40 -5.59 1.21
N LEU A 743 42.86 -5.98 2.40
CA LEU A 743 42.06 -5.92 3.62
C LEU A 743 41.85 -4.47 4.08
N ASP A 744 42.87 -3.62 3.95
CA ASP A 744 42.76 -2.18 4.15
C ASP A 744 41.78 -1.56 3.15
N CYS A 745 41.90 -1.87 1.85
CA CYS A 745 40.89 -1.44 0.87
C CYS A 745 39.47 -1.88 1.26
N MET A 746 39.29 -3.14 1.65
CA MET A 746 37.98 -3.63 2.10
C MET A 746 37.45 -2.91 3.34
N ARG A 747 38.31 -2.56 4.30
CA ARG A 747 37.92 -1.74 5.46
C ARG A 747 37.54 -0.33 5.02
N ARG A 748 38.29 0.27 4.12
CA ARG A 748 38.01 1.61 3.57
C ARG A 748 36.69 1.62 2.80
N VAL A 749 36.41 0.58 2.02
CA VAL A 749 35.11 0.39 1.34
C VAL A 749 34.00 0.31 2.39
N LYS A 750 34.18 -0.52 3.42
CA LYS A 750 33.21 -0.66 4.52
C LYS A 750 32.97 0.65 5.28
N LEU A 751 33.99 1.48 5.43
CA LEU A 751 33.92 2.78 6.11
C LEU A 751 33.47 3.93 5.18
N GLY A 752 33.19 3.65 3.90
CA GLY A 752 32.83 4.69 2.92
C GLY A 752 33.96 5.68 2.62
N GLN A 753 35.21 5.30 2.88
CA GLN A 753 36.40 6.10 2.57
C GLN A 753 36.82 5.96 1.10
N VAL A 754 36.42 4.88 0.46
CA VAL A 754 36.58 4.58 -0.97
C VAL A 754 35.31 3.86 -1.45
N ASP A 755 34.99 3.94 -2.73
CA ASP A 755 33.70 3.47 -3.26
C ASP A 755 33.79 2.04 -3.82
N MET A 756 34.95 1.68 -4.39
CA MET A 756 35.16 0.34 -4.94
C MET A 756 36.63 -0.08 -4.85
N SER A 757 36.86 -1.39 -4.96
CA SER A 757 38.20 -1.96 -5.05
C SER A 757 38.16 -3.24 -5.88
N PRO A 758 39.16 -3.50 -6.74
CA PRO A 758 39.27 -4.77 -7.45
C PRO A 758 39.53 -5.90 -6.43
N LEU A 759 38.56 -6.81 -6.31
CA LEU A 759 38.63 -7.96 -5.40
C LEU A 759 38.59 -9.28 -6.17
N THR A 760 39.38 -10.25 -5.71
CA THR A 760 39.29 -11.63 -6.19
C THR A 760 38.21 -12.41 -5.43
N GLY A 761 37.73 -13.51 -6.02
CA GLY A 761 36.67 -14.34 -5.42
C GLY A 761 36.98 -14.88 -4.00
N ARG A 762 38.26 -14.89 -3.57
CA ARG A 762 38.65 -15.29 -2.21
C ARG A 762 38.10 -14.36 -1.12
N TYR A 763 37.83 -13.10 -1.46
CA TYR A 763 37.36 -12.09 -0.50
C TYR A 763 35.82 -12.06 -0.37
N LEU A 764 35.09 -12.73 -1.27
CA LEU A 764 33.62 -12.78 -1.27
C LEU A 764 33.02 -13.63 -0.14
N GLY A 765 33.83 -14.49 0.49
CA GLY A 765 33.40 -15.42 1.54
C GLY A 765 33.80 -15.02 2.96
N LEU A 766 34.14 -13.75 3.21
CA LEU A 766 34.50 -13.27 4.54
C LEU A 766 33.24 -12.89 5.33
N ASP A 767 32.94 -13.60 6.41
CA ASP A 767 31.70 -13.46 7.20
C ASP A 767 31.42 -12.04 7.74
N ASN A 768 32.43 -11.18 7.83
CA ASN A 768 32.35 -9.82 8.39
C ASN A 768 32.20 -8.69 7.35
N PHE A 769 32.12 -9.04 6.06
CA PHE A 769 32.02 -8.08 4.95
C PHE A 769 30.88 -8.48 4.01
N ARG A 770 29.89 -7.60 3.88
CA ARG A 770 28.88 -7.68 2.81
C ARG A 770 29.32 -6.79 1.66
N VAL A 771 30.03 -7.37 0.70
CA VAL A 771 30.43 -6.69 -0.55
C VAL A 771 29.60 -7.25 -1.71
N PHE A 772 29.16 -6.38 -2.61
CA PHE A 772 28.41 -6.77 -3.81
C PHE A 772 29.34 -6.64 -5.02
N ALA A 773 29.42 -7.68 -5.85
CA ALA A 773 30.14 -7.60 -7.12
C ALA A 773 29.28 -6.80 -8.12
N VAL A 774 29.72 -5.59 -8.45
CA VAL A 774 29.00 -4.67 -9.35
C VAL A 774 29.46 -4.74 -10.80
N MET A 775 30.68 -5.22 -11.05
CA MET A 775 31.26 -5.31 -12.39
C MET A 775 32.07 -6.61 -12.55
N ARG A 776 32.06 -7.15 -13.77
CA ARG A 776 32.88 -8.32 -14.17
C ARG A 776 33.87 -7.88 -15.24
N ASP A 777 34.99 -8.58 -15.29
CA ASP A 777 35.95 -8.48 -16.39
C ASP A 777 35.21 -8.77 -17.72
N PRO A 778 35.26 -7.85 -18.71
CA PRO A 778 34.57 -7.99 -20.00
C PRO A 778 34.93 -9.29 -20.72
N ALA A 779 36.18 -9.77 -20.57
CA ALA A 779 36.65 -11.00 -21.22
C ALA A 779 35.88 -12.25 -20.74
N PHE A 780 35.18 -12.17 -19.61
CA PHE A 780 34.42 -13.27 -19.00
C PHE A 780 32.97 -12.86 -18.67
N ALA A 781 32.46 -11.78 -19.24
CA ALA A 781 31.17 -11.21 -18.85
C ALA A 781 29.98 -12.15 -19.14
N ALA A 782 30.06 -12.93 -20.23
CA ALA A 782 29.04 -13.90 -20.63
C ALA A 782 29.14 -15.25 -19.87
N ASP A 783 30.24 -15.49 -19.16
CA ASP A 783 30.47 -16.76 -18.50
C ASP A 783 29.87 -16.76 -17.09
N GLU A 784 29.13 -17.83 -16.77
CA GLU A 784 28.60 -18.05 -15.41
C GLU A 784 29.74 -18.23 -14.38
N PHE A 785 30.88 -18.76 -14.81
CA PHE A 785 32.09 -18.97 -14.01
C PHE A 785 33.35 -18.63 -14.82
N ARG A 786 34.36 -17.98 -14.22
CA ARG A 786 35.63 -17.60 -14.89
C ARG A 786 36.37 -18.79 -15.53
N TYR A 787 36.26 -19.98 -14.94
CA TYR A 787 36.80 -21.22 -15.50
C TYR A 787 36.13 -22.43 -14.81
N LYS A 788 36.02 -23.55 -15.54
CA LYS A 788 35.57 -24.84 -14.99
C LYS A 788 36.77 -25.71 -14.65
N ALA A 789 36.76 -26.34 -13.48
CA ALA A 789 37.74 -27.38 -13.17
C ALA A 789 37.38 -28.64 -13.98
N VAL A 790 38.32 -29.11 -14.80
CA VAL A 790 38.16 -30.33 -15.59
C VAL A 790 39.22 -31.35 -15.20
N THR A 791 38.83 -32.61 -15.10
CA THR A 791 39.74 -33.73 -14.91
C THR A 791 39.85 -34.48 -16.23
N VAL A 792 41.05 -34.55 -16.78
CA VAL A 792 41.32 -35.24 -18.06
C VAL A 792 41.96 -36.59 -17.76
N VAL A 793 41.39 -37.65 -18.34
CA VAL A 793 41.84 -39.03 -18.14
C VAL A 793 42.07 -39.72 -19.49
N ARG A 794 42.94 -40.74 -19.52
CA ARG A 794 43.12 -41.55 -20.74
C ARG A 794 41.92 -42.49 -20.91
N ARG A 795 41.26 -42.41 -22.08
CA ARG A 795 40.00 -43.12 -22.41
C ARG A 795 40.04 -44.63 -22.18
N SER A 796 41.21 -45.27 -22.27
CA SER A 796 41.36 -46.73 -22.13
C SER A 796 41.56 -47.23 -20.69
N ARG A 797 41.70 -46.35 -19.68
CA ARG A 797 42.08 -46.75 -18.31
C ARG A 797 41.15 -46.30 -17.19
N VAL A 798 40.29 -45.31 -17.42
CA VAL A 798 39.39 -44.76 -16.40
C VAL A 798 38.02 -44.61 -17.03
N ALA A 799 37.06 -45.43 -16.61
CA ALA A 799 35.69 -45.41 -17.12
C ALA A 799 34.73 -44.70 -16.16
N LYS A 800 35.03 -44.74 -14.85
CA LYS A 800 34.25 -44.08 -13.78
C LYS A 800 35.17 -43.44 -12.75
N ILE A 801 34.63 -42.51 -11.96
CA ILE A 801 35.42 -41.70 -11.02
C ILE A 801 36.10 -42.52 -9.93
N SER A 802 35.52 -43.65 -9.53
CA SER A 802 36.12 -44.57 -8.56
C SER A 802 37.37 -45.29 -9.07
N ASP A 803 37.53 -45.42 -10.39
CA ASP A 803 38.72 -46.01 -11.00
C ASP A 803 39.96 -45.13 -10.81
N LEU A 804 39.79 -43.87 -10.37
CA LEU A 804 40.91 -42.99 -10.02
C LEU A 804 41.64 -43.44 -8.75
N ARG A 805 41.04 -44.26 -7.90
CA ARG A 805 41.67 -44.73 -6.66
C ARG A 805 42.90 -45.58 -6.99
N GLY A 806 44.05 -45.22 -6.40
CA GLY A 806 45.33 -45.90 -6.65
C GLY A 806 46.00 -45.55 -7.98
N THR A 807 45.40 -44.67 -8.80
CA THR A 807 46.02 -44.18 -10.04
C THR A 807 46.96 -43.02 -9.77
N LYS A 808 47.88 -42.77 -10.72
CA LYS A 808 48.78 -41.61 -10.69
C LYS A 808 48.03 -40.38 -11.24
N SER A 809 47.98 -39.30 -10.47
CA SER A 809 47.39 -38.02 -10.87
C SER A 809 48.44 -36.90 -10.91
N CYS A 810 48.25 -35.94 -11.83
CA CYS A 810 49.02 -34.70 -11.89
C CYS A 810 48.12 -33.54 -11.45
N HIS A 811 48.63 -32.66 -10.59
CA HIS A 811 47.91 -31.50 -10.07
C HIS A 811 48.68 -30.21 -10.37
N THR A 812 47.98 -29.09 -10.57
CA THR A 812 48.63 -27.82 -10.92
C THR A 812 49.33 -27.11 -9.75
N GLY A 813 49.33 -27.72 -8.56
CA GLY A 813 49.99 -27.22 -7.35
C GLY A 813 49.12 -27.35 -6.09
N TYR A 814 49.73 -27.68 -4.95
CA TYR A 814 49.04 -27.82 -3.67
C TYR A 814 48.33 -26.52 -3.26
N GLY A 815 47.09 -26.62 -2.79
CA GLY A 815 46.29 -25.48 -2.30
C GLY A 815 45.64 -24.59 -3.37
N ARG A 816 45.97 -24.77 -4.66
CA ARG A 816 45.33 -24.03 -5.77
C ARG A 816 43.86 -24.45 -5.97
N THR A 817 43.00 -23.52 -6.35
CA THR A 817 41.55 -23.74 -6.46
C THR A 817 41.20 -24.83 -7.48
N THR A 818 41.61 -24.68 -8.74
CA THR A 818 41.26 -25.60 -9.85
C THR A 818 42.06 -26.90 -9.84
N GLY A 819 43.32 -26.85 -9.42
CA GLY A 819 44.21 -28.01 -9.45
C GLY A 819 44.21 -28.87 -8.19
N TRP A 820 43.73 -28.34 -7.06
CA TRP A 820 43.79 -29.04 -5.77
C TRP A 820 42.47 -28.98 -5.01
N ARG A 821 41.98 -27.79 -4.62
CA ARG A 821 40.81 -27.67 -3.73
C ARG A 821 39.54 -28.28 -4.34
N ILE A 822 39.22 -27.93 -5.59
CA ILE A 822 38.03 -28.46 -6.28
C ILE A 822 38.16 -29.97 -6.51
N PRO A 823 39.25 -30.49 -7.15
CA PRO A 823 39.40 -31.93 -7.35
C PRO A 823 39.40 -32.73 -6.06
N VAL A 824 40.11 -32.29 -5.01
CA VAL A 824 40.16 -33.01 -3.73
C VAL A 824 38.81 -33.02 -3.03
N ALA A 825 38.08 -31.90 -3.02
CA ALA A 825 36.74 -31.85 -2.45
C ALA A 825 35.77 -32.79 -3.20
N LEU A 826 35.85 -32.81 -4.53
CA LEU A 826 35.02 -33.68 -5.36
C LEU A 826 35.39 -35.15 -5.14
N LEU A 827 36.67 -35.51 -5.18
CA LEU A 827 37.14 -36.87 -4.91
C LEU A 827 36.80 -37.35 -3.49
N LYS A 828 36.75 -36.44 -2.50
CA LYS A 828 36.27 -36.74 -1.15
C LYS A 828 34.76 -37.00 -1.12
N ARG A 829 33.97 -36.16 -1.81
CA ARG A 829 32.51 -36.32 -1.91
C ARG A 829 32.12 -37.61 -2.60
N GLU A 830 32.82 -37.96 -3.68
CA GLU A 830 32.61 -39.21 -4.41
C GLU A 830 33.25 -40.44 -3.71
N GLY A 831 33.78 -40.25 -2.50
CA GLY A 831 34.37 -41.32 -1.70
C GLY A 831 35.65 -41.94 -2.28
N VAL A 832 36.26 -41.35 -3.31
CA VAL A 832 37.50 -41.84 -3.92
C VAL A 832 38.67 -41.69 -2.96
N ILE A 833 38.72 -40.54 -2.26
CA ILE A 833 39.68 -40.24 -1.19
C ILE A 833 38.93 -40.18 0.13
N SER A 834 39.34 -41.02 1.09
CA SER A 834 38.89 -40.94 2.47
C SER A 834 39.98 -40.27 3.30
N PRO A 835 39.69 -39.18 4.04
CA PRO A 835 40.62 -38.72 5.06
C PRO A 835 40.79 -39.84 6.09
N PRO A 836 42.01 -40.11 6.60
CA PRO A 836 42.15 -40.95 7.78
C PRO A 836 41.36 -40.30 8.91
N CYS A 837 40.38 -41.04 9.47
CA CYS A 837 39.56 -40.55 10.58
C CYS A 837 40.30 -40.59 11.93
N ASP A 838 41.59 -40.91 11.94
CA ASP A 838 42.41 -40.94 13.14
C ASP A 838 43.81 -40.34 12.83
N PRO A 839 44.21 -39.22 13.48
CA PRO A 839 45.54 -38.64 13.31
C PRO A 839 46.67 -39.56 13.81
N THR A 840 46.35 -40.63 14.54
CA THR A 840 47.35 -41.50 15.20
C THR A 840 47.67 -42.78 14.42
N SER A 841 46.96 -43.06 13.32
CA SER A 841 47.21 -44.25 12.49
C SER A 841 47.99 -43.92 11.21
N LEU A 842 49.25 -43.52 11.34
CA LEU A 842 50.24 -43.66 10.28
C LEU A 842 51.51 -44.27 10.91
N PRO A 843 52.15 -45.27 10.27
CA PRO A 843 53.40 -45.85 10.77
C PRO A 843 54.57 -44.86 10.75
#